data_AF-A0A497TV08-F1
#
_entry.id   AF-A0A497TV08-F1
#
_cell.length_a   1.000
_cell.length_b   1.000
_cell.length_c   1.000
_cell.angle_alpha   90.00
_cell.angle_beta   90.00
_cell.angle_gamma   90.00
#
_symmetry.space_group_name_H-M   'P 1'
#
loop_
_entity.id
_entity.type
_entity.pdbx_description
1 polymer ?
#
loop_
_entity_poly.entity_id
_entity_poly.type
_entity_poly.pdbx_seq_one_letter_code
_entity_poly.pdbx_strand_id
1 'polypeptide(L)'
;MNVEPLIKIITAKLKSRRFMAITGGITLLVIGVLVFIPFGIQMGISSYMLDHGIRKVEIEDVDFNPFSGRFHLRGLSAIGEGERRVELKHCSAEIVWHFLFSRRARLRVVEVDGLQFSMEQKAEGVVHFGGIVIRTLGGEAMGGEGEPWGFAIDQLKIVNTTVTYTNDDFNSELEIDNLQLEDLMSWEPQRTARFSLSGKLNQAPLKLTGESRPFVDEPWVSGQLGLEQVLLDPIQTLVTERVPRLKGKLTIDSAFKVELKPEGRFHWSTDGNLGTDSLQLLTPWVEVADKSTRWNGSTQGGWSSAGGLELDLDGSLNHQLTQVDLSKPKMKIVSGATRWKGRVQLTQGAQGLHLQVLGDLGLQQTKMDGRASDLGEVATEAVEISGLDLKLVIDKAGQLELSNQAKVMTNQLQLSDPQNALSLEKINWQGGVALKGQALKVEGDLDLGHLLINHAGEQSAQVAVAALKLGNLLFKMDRNDAGGIQLSNHSDLRVEGVDLSIPQGTVQLAEVFWSGDFSLDQPDPETAVMTLATEGRLGLKSFEGNVSDPGMSLSNEQFEWNGRFALKTGGEAPAVTAEGASQFDGITFRDTRSQVVLFALEQLKMTEVAITEGNRLAMAETAFKGLELSAPVEQEGERILFTESIHLRDWSFSMEDGLVIKQIEKQGIEKTLRRSGKGHWNVVVFQELMTELLTGEAEKIDAEAQPAVSLQEVEQKLEVTEEKTAQPEPQTEGAVEMPLPIVIDQIVWQGENKIHVRDDFVDPPFAMTTIIEAFEIEGIDSTQPEKLTSLHLKANLGRHTRLTLDADYTPFYRPPSGHFKGEIDAFELPKISSYSGDAIGYTMDSGELDLTMDFNLDKGQIAADNKIEINRLEVSPVSDEKAQKLTAKISMPLDTALGILEDKNNNIVLNIPVSGEMGNLQIDPSDVISIALGKAIKTGALATLGAAFFPYGTAIAIATHLAGSNSAVRLDPVAFASASGELEGEHRKYLQKVAEVLKSRPGIAIKLCGFATEADRVEFDRRSQEAWQAKVDAAKAEAAKAEAAKVAVKDDKSRVKDGKKRKKALKLPPKPKSVTEEKLLELARQRAESVEDFLVTKHAVDPSRTAVCRPELDKDEKAAPRVDVLI
;
A
#
# COMPACT_ATOMS: atom_id res chain seq x y z
N MET A 1 73.00 85.83 48.84
CA MET A 1 72.90 87.26 48.45
C MET A 1 71.79 87.90 49.26
N ASN A 2 72.15 88.91 50.05
CA ASN A 2 71.27 89.76 50.84
C ASN A 2 70.14 90.30 49.93
N VAL A 3 68.86 90.03 50.22
CA VAL A 3 67.71 90.44 49.35
C VAL A 3 67.18 91.84 49.73
N GLU A 4 67.73 92.45 50.79
CA GLU A 4 67.49 93.86 51.15
C GLU A 4 67.73 94.87 50.01
N PRO A 5 68.73 94.71 49.11
CA PRO A 5 68.88 95.55 47.92
C PRO A 5 67.80 95.27 46.87
N LEU A 6 67.30 94.03 46.75
CA LEU A 6 66.27 93.67 45.78
C LEU A 6 64.89 94.22 46.22
N ILE A 7 64.58 94.15 47.53
CA ILE A 7 63.37 94.78 48.08
C ILE A 7 63.45 96.30 47.97
N LYS A 8 64.62 96.94 48.18
CA LYS A 8 64.81 98.39 47.96
C LYS A 8 64.77 98.79 46.49
N ILE A 9 65.28 97.99 45.56
CA ILE A 9 65.21 98.27 44.11
C ILE A 9 63.76 98.11 43.62
N ILE A 10 63.03 97.12 44.12
CA ILE A 10 61.62 96.90 43.79
C ILE A 10 60.75 98.02 44.42
N THR A 11 60.96 98.40 45.69
CA THR A 11 60.22 99.55 46.30
C THR A 11 60.60 100.92 45.72
N ALA A 12 61.84 101.13 45.25
CA ALA A 12 62.25 102.36 44.58
C ALA A 12 61.72 102.45 43.14
N LYS A 13 61.67 101.34 42.40
CA LYS A 13 61.07 101.30 41.05
C LYS A 13 59.54 101.43 41.08
N LEU A 14 58.86 100.86 42.09
CA LEU A 14 57.42 101.00 42.30
C LEU A 14 56.94 102.45 42.56
N LYS A 15 57.84 103.39 42.95
CA LYS A 15 57.54 104.83 43.14
C LYS A 15 57.94 105.73 41.96
N SER A 16 58.57 105.23 40.90
CA SER A 16 59.03 106.10 39.80
C SER A 16 57.87 106.48 38.87
N ARG A 17 57.75 107.78 38.51
CA ARG A 17 56.74 108.30 37.58
C ARG A 17 56.71 107.56 36.23
N ARG A 18 57.86 107.08 35.75
CA ARG A 18 57.98 106.28 34.52
C ARG A 18 57.45 104.87 34.70
N PHE A 19 57.73 104.22 35.83
CA PHE A 19 57.13 102.92 36.13
C PHE A 19 55.62 103.06 36.31
N MET A 20 55.12 104.07 37.04
CA MET A 20 53.68 104.37 37.16
C MET A 20 53.00 104.73 35.84
N ALA A 21 53.70 105.43 34.92
CA ALA A 21 53.17 105.76 33.60
C ALA A 21 53.21 104.58 32.63
N ILE A 22 54.22 103.71 32.73
CA ILE A 22 54.32 102.46 31.95
C ILE A 22 53.32 101.45 32.49
N THR A 23 53.22 101.24 33.81
CA THR A 23 52.21 100.38 34.41
C THR A 23 50.82 100.96 34.20
N GLY A 24 50.61 102.27 34.36
CA GLY A 24 49.32 102.92 34.08
C GLY A 24 48.92 102.90 32.61
N GLY A 25 49.89 103.04 31.70
CA GLY A 25 49.69 102.90 30.25
C GLY A 25 49.45 101.45 29.83
N ILE A 26 50.16 100.49 30.42
CA ILE A 26 49.90 99.05 30.25
C ILE A 26 48.55 98.70 30.88
N THR A 27 48.16 99.28 32.02
CA THR A 27 46.85 99.06 32.65
C THR A 27 45.75 99.67 31.80
N LEU A 28 45.90 100.88 31.24
CA LEU A 28 44.95 101.45 30.29
C LEU A 28 44.88 100.68 28.96
N LEU A 29 46.01 100.17 28.47
CA LEU A 29 46.06 99.35 27.27
C LEU A 29 45.44 97.97 27.51
N VAL A 30 45.70 97.35 28.66
CA VAL A 30 45.06 96.10 29.08
C VAL A 30 43.56 96.34 29.30
N ILE A 31 43.13 97.41 29.97
CA ILE A 31 41.71 97.77 30.10
C ILE A 31 41.09 98.02 28.71
N GLY A 32 41.76 98.74 27.82
CA GLY A 32 41.31 98.98 26.45
C GLY A 32 41.16 97.67 25.67
N VAL A 33 42.17 96.81 25.71
CA VAL A 33 42.11 95.46 25.11
C VAL A 33 40.97 94.66 25.72
N LEU A 34 40.80 94.62 27.05
CA LEU A 34 39.71 93.93 27.72
C LEU A 34 38.32 94.45 27.31
N VAL A 35 38.15 95.76 27.12
CA VAL A 35 36.89 96.38 26.69
C VAL A 35 36.60 96.14 25.20
N PHE A 36 37.62 96.14 24.35
CA PHE A 36 37.47 95.95 22.90
C PHE A 36 37.53 94.48 22.45
N ILE A 37 37.98 93.54 23.30
CA ILE A 37 38.03 92.11 22.97
C ILE A 37 36.65 91.58 22.54
N PRO A 38 35.54 91.83 23.25
CA PRO A 38 34.22 91.35 22.82
C PRO A 38 33.83 91.85 21.42
N PHE A 39 34.08 93.13 21.12
CA PHE A 39 33.88 93.70 19.78
C PHE A 39 34.78 93.06 18.72
N GLY A 40 36.04 92.79 19.06
CA GLY A 40 36.99 92.09 18.20
C GLY A 40 36.58 90.64 17.91
N ILE A 41 36.04 89.92 18.92
CA ILE A 41 35.50 88.57 18.74
C ILE A 41 34.23 88.61 17.87
N GLN A 42 33.33 89.56 18.11
CA GLN A 42 32.13 89.75 17.29
C GLN A 42 32.51 89.98 15.82
N MET A 43 33.43 90.92 15.56
CA MET A 43 33.99 91.15 14.21
C MET A 43 34.65 89.91 13.63
N GLY A 44 35.43 89.17 14.43
CA GLY A 44 36.11 87.95 14.01
C GLY A 44 35.14 86.85 13.59
N ILE A 45 34.11 86.60 14.39
CA ILE A 45 33.04 85.63 14.08
C ILE A 45 32.30 86.08 12.81
N SER A 46 31.88 87.35 12.72
CA SER A 46 31.21 87.86 11.52
C SER A 46 32.07 87.76 10.27
N SER A 47 33.35 88.16 10.33
CA SER A 47 34.27 88.05 9.19
C SER A 47 34.47 86.59 8.79
N TYR A 48 34.74 85.71 9.76
CA TYR A 48 34.94 84.29 9.48
C TYR A 48 33.72 83.67 8.79
N MET A 49 32.52 83.95 9.28
CA MET A 49 31.28 83.45 8.67
C MET A 49 31.08 84.02 7.26
N LEU A 50 31.32 85.32 7.06
CA LEU A 50 31.23 85.96 5.74
C LEU A 50 32.21 85.36 4.72
N ASP A 51 33.44 85.10 5.15
CA ASP A 51 34.49 84.50 4.32
C ASP A 51 34.17 83.04 3.92
N HIS A 52 33.29 82.36 4.66
CA HIS A 52 32.97 80.94 4.49
C HIS A 52 31.58 80.66 3.90
N GLY A 53 30.95 81.64 3.26
CA GLY A 53 29.70 81.45 2.49
C GLY A 53 28.44 82.00 3.14
N ILE A 54 28.54 82.65 4.30
CA ILE A 54 27.44 83.40 4.89
C ILE A 54 27.38 84.80 4.27
N ARG A 55 26.18 85.29 3.93
CA ARG A 55 26.00 86.63 3.31
C ARG A 55 25.71 87.71 4.34
N LYS A 56 25.02 87.34 5.42
CA LYS A 56 24.61 88.27 6.49
C LYS A 56 24.78 87.60 7.83
N VAL A 57 25.39 88.29 8.79
CA VAL A 57 25.56 87.83 10.17
C VAL A 57 25.09 88.94 11.10
N GLU A 58 24.20 88.60 12.02
CA GLU A 58 23.74 89.45 13.11
C GLU A 58 24.07 88.75 14.43
N ILE A 59 24.67 89.48 15.36
CA ILE A 59 25.01 89.00 16.70
C ILE A 59 24.49 90.03 17.69
N GLU A 60 23.63 89.61 18.62
CA GLU A 60 23.04 90.48 19.65
C GLU A 60 24.09 90.93 20.68
N ASP A 61 24.82 89.97 21.25
CA ASP A 61 25.78 90.24 22.32
C ASP A 61 26.92 89.21 22.33
N VAL A 62 28.12 89.69 22.64
CA VAL A 62 29.31 88.87 22.87
C VAL A 62 29.92 89.32 24.19
N ASP A 63 30.16 88.39 25.10
CA ASP A 63 30.89 88.63 26.34
C ASP A 63 32.08 87.67 26.43
N PHE A 64 33.22 88.19 26.83
CA PHE A 64 34.42 87.40 27.02
C PHE A 64 35.24 87.91 28.19
N ASN A 65 35.46 87.03 29.15
CA ASN A 65 36.34 87.26 30.27
C ASN A 65 37.65 86.47 30.07
N PRO A 66 38.75 87.12 29.64
CA PRO A 66 40.01 86.43 29.40
C PRO A 66 40.72 85.96 30.68
N PHE A 67 40.30 86.39 31.88
CA PHE A 67 40.89 85.90 33.13
C PHE A 67 40.29 84.57 33.56
N SER A 68 38.97 84.43 33.44
CA SER A 68 38.28 83.15 33.70
C SER A 68 38.25 82.23 32.48
N GLY A 69 38.50 82.77 31.29
CA GLY A 69 38.37 82.05 30.02
C GLY A 69 36.92 81.85 29.57
N ARG A 70 35.95 82.49 30.23
CA ARG A 70 34.52 82.36 29.89
C ARG A 70 34.15 83.23 28.71
N PHE A 71 33.49 82.62 27.74
CA PHE A 71 32.95 83.20 26.54
C PHE A 71 31.44 82.98 26.51
N HIS A 72 30.68 83.99 26.12
CA HIS A 72 29.26 83.93 25.87
C HIS A 72 28.94 84.63 24.54
N LEU A 73 28.09 84.00 23.74
CA LEU A 73 27.52 84.51 22.51
C LEU A 73 26.00 84.42 22.65
N ARG A 74 25.28 85.51 22.40
CA ARG A 74 23.81 85.54 22.44
C ARG A 74 23.27 86.08 21.13
N GLY A 75 22.17 85.49 20.67
CA GLY A 75 21.41 85.93 19.51
C GLY A 75 22.25 86.01 18.23
N LEU A 76 22.83 84.89 17.80
CA LEU A 76 23.48 84.79 16.49
C LEU A 76 22.45 84.37 15.44
N SER A 77 22.29 85.18 14.39
CA SER A 77 21.52 84.83 13.19
C SER A 77 22.38 85.06 11.97
N ALA A 78 22.51 84.05 11.13
CA ALA A 78 23.30 84.09 9.92
C ALA A 78 22.47 83.60 8.73
N ILE A 79 22.58 84.29 7.59
CA ILE A 79 21.90 83.92 6.34
C ILE A 79 22.96 83.66 5.29
N GLY A 80 23.06 82.43 4.82
CA GLY A 80 23.96 82.01 3.76
C GLY A 80 23.34 82.07 2.36
N GLU A 81 24.08 81.54 1.39
CA GLU A 81 23.55 81.40 0.02
C GLU A 81 22.28 80.53 0.01
N GLY A 82 21.27 80.92 -0.78
CA GLY A 82 19.98 80.21 -0.87
C GLY A 82 18.96 80.54 0.22
N GLU A 83 19.06 81.70 0.88
CA GLU A 83 18.24 82.11 2.05
C GLU A 83 18.33 81.16 3.27
N ARG A 84 19.34 80.29 3.30
CA ARG A 84 19.56 79.31 4.37
C ARG A 84 19.94 80.02 5.67
N ARG A 85 19.23 79.72 6.75
CA ARG A 85 19.43 80.39 8.05
C ARG A 85 20.15 79.47 9.02
N VAL A 86 21.08 80.05 9.75
CA VAL A 86 21.63 79.52 11.00
C VAL A 86 21.17 80.45 12.09
N GLU A 87 20.48 79.92 13.08
CA GLU A 87 20.05 80.68 14.25
C GLU A 87 20.60 80.00 15.50
N LEU A 88 21.09 80.78 16.46
CA LEU A 88 21.65 80.32 17.72
C LEU A 88 21.23 81.29 18.82
N LYS A 89 20.43 80.82 19.78
CA LYS A 89 19.96 81.65 20.90
C LYS A 89 21.11 81.99 21.84
N HIS A 90 21.86 80.98 22.27
CA HIS A 90 22.96 81.16 23.19
C HIS A 90 24.06 80.12 22.98
N CYS A 91 25.32 80.53 23.02
CA CYS A 91 26.45 79.63 23.19
C CYS A 91 27.36 80.16 24.30
N SER A 92 27.90 79.26 25.11
CA SER A 92 28.95 79.60 26.06
C SER A 92 30.09 78.59 26.00
N ALA A 93 31.31 79.04 26.30
CA ALA A 93 32.48 78.19 26.38
C ALA A 93 33.44 78.67 27.48
N GLU A 94 34.07 77.75 28.20
CA GLU A 94 35.11 78.07 29.18
C GLU A 94 36.47 77.50 28.75
N ILE A 95 37.39 78.39 28.35
CA ILE A 95 38.71 78.05 27.82
C ILE A 95 39.74 77.92 28.96
N VAL A 96 40.52 76.84 28.97
CA VAL A 96 41.59 76.63 29.98
C VAL A 96 42.95 77.05 29.41
N TRP A 97 43.35 78.30 29.71
CA TRP A 97 44.53 78.96 29.13
C TRP A 97 45.85 78.20 29.21
N HIS A 98 46.14 77.52 30.33
CA HIS A 98 47.45 76.89 30.53
C HIS A 98 47.78 75.81 29.48
N PHE A 99 46.76 75.14 28.93
CA PHE A 99 46.96 74.11 27.90
C PHE A 99 47.39 74.70 26.55
N LEU A 100 47.00 75.94 26.22
CA LEU A 100 47.33 76.55 24.94
C LEU A 100 48.85 76.74 24.75
N PHE A 101 49.60 76.94 25.83
CA PHE A 101 51.07 77.04 25.80
C PHE A 101 51.76 75.71 25.42
N SER A 102 51.04 74.59 25.53
CA SER A 102 51.50 73.25 25.17
C SER A 102 50.90 72.76 23.84
N ARG A 103 50.43 73.67 22.98
CA ARG A 103 49.69 73.36 21.73
C ARG A 103 48.47 72.45 21.96
N ARG A 104 47.78 72.65 23.10
CA ARG A 104 46.57 71.91 23.47
C ARG A 104 45.43 72.88 23.76
N ALA A 105 44.31 72.75 23.07
CA ALA A 105 43.09 73.50 23.36
C ALA A 105 42.21 72.68 24.30
N ARG A 106 41.93 73.17 25.51
CA ARG A 106 40.99 72.52 26.44
C ARG A 106 39.82 73.43 26.77
N LEU A 107 38.61 72.94 26.53
CA LEU A 107 37.36 73.57 26.89
C LEU A 107 36.77 72.82 28.09
N ARG A 108 36.51 73.53 29.19
CA ARG A 108 35.94 72.93 30.41
C ARG A 108 34.45 72.66 30.24
N VAL A 109 33.70 73.65 29.78
CA VAL A 109 32.28 73.51 29.48
C VAL A 109 32.01 74.23 28.17
N VAL A 110 31.24 73.61 27.30
CA VAL A 110 30.65 74.23 26.10
C VAL A 110 29.15 74.01 26.16
N GLU A 111 28.36 75.07 26.19
CA GLU A 111 26.90 74.98 26.10
C GLU A 111 26.42 75.65 24.81
N VAL A 112 25.49 75.00 24.12
CA VAL A 112 24.83 75.48 22.90
C VAL A 112 23.33 75.32 23.13
N ASP A 113 22.58 76.42 23.08
CA ASP A 113 21.13 76.44 23.25
C ASP A 113 20.46 77.10 22.04
N GLY A 114 19.44 76.43 21.51
CA GLY A 114 18.60 76.99 20.46
C GLY A 114 19.28 77.08 19.10
N LEU A 115 20.17 76.14 18.75
CA LEU A 115 20.82 76.10 17.45
C LEU A 115 19.88 75.53 16.39
N GLN A 116 19.66 76.24 15.29
CA GLN A 116 18.88 75.78 14.15
C GLN A 116 19.68 75.95 12.88
N PHE A 117 19.87 74.89 12.11
CA PHE A 117 20.55 74.97 10.82
C PHE A 117 20.10 73.86 9.87
N SER A 118 20.29 74.10 8.57
CA SER A 118 20.10 73.09 7.52
C SER A 118 21.44 72.56 7.01
N MET A 119 21.50 71.27 6.71
CA MET A 119 22.58 70.60 6.02
C MET A 119 22.09 70.19 4.63
N GLU A 120 22.82 70.55 3.58
CA GLU A 120 22.46 70.19 2.20
C GLU A 120 23.64 69.53 1.50
N GLN A 121 23.44 68.32 0.99
CA GLN A 121 24.42 67.64 0.15
C GLN A 121 24.01 67.75 -1.32
N LYS A 122 24.91 68.25 -2.17
CA LYS A 122 24.73 68.28 -3.63
C LYS A 122 25.61 67.23 -4.32
N ALA A 123 25.26 66.85 -5.54
CA ALA A 123 26.15 66.06 -6.41
C ALA A 123 27.56 66.69 -6.45
N GLU A 124 28.60 65.85 -6.38
CA GLU A 124 30.04 66.18 -6.16
C GLU A 124 30.55 66.21 -4.70
N GLY A 125 29.76 65.81 -3.71
CA GLY A 125 30.27 65.59 -2.35
C GLY A 125 30.65 66.87 -1.60
N VAL A 126 30.09 68.01 -2.00
CA VAL A 126 30.15 69.28 -1.27
C VAL A 126 28.95 69.32 -0.32
N VAL A 127 29.20 69.51 0.98
CA VAL A 127 28.16 69.60 2.00
C VAL A 127 28.07 71.04 2.50
N HIS A 128 26.88 71.63 2.39
CA HIS A 128 26.59 72.95 2.90
C HIS A 128 26.02 72.84 4.32
N PHE A 129 26.65 73.48 5.31
CA PHE A 129 26.20 73.55 6.69
C PHE A 129 25.69 74.96 6.99
N GLY A 130 24.37 75.17 6.92
CA GLY A 130 23.77 76.46 7.23
C GLY A 130 24.24 77.60 6.30
N GLY A 131 24.67 77.25 5.08
CA GLY A 131 25.31 78.17 4.13
C GLY A 131 26.84 78.14 4.13
N ILE A 132 27.48 77.50 5.11
CA ILE A 132 28.94 77.28 5.12
C ILE A 132 29.29 76.11 4.20
N VAL A 133 30.19 76.34 3.25
CA VAL A 133 30.64 75.27 2.34
C VAL A 133 31.75 74.45 3.00
N ILE A 134 31.49 73.19 3.29
CA ILE A 134 32.51 72.23 3.71
C ILE A 134 32.78 71.27 2.55
N ARG A 135 33.99 71.34 1.98
CA ARG A 135 34.48 70.33 1.02
C ARG A 135 34.86 69.09 1.81
N THR A 136 34.32 67.94 1.42
CA THR A 136 34.47 66.68 2.17
C THR A 136 35.94 66.30 2.39
N LEU A 137 36.20 65.77 3.59
CA LEU A 137 37.48 65.28 4.07
C LEU A 137 37.95 64.05 3.27
N GLY A 138 38.62 64.32 2.16
CA GLY A 138 39.48 63.37 1.43
C GLY A 138 40.81 64.01 0.98
N GLY A 139 41.08 65.24 1.42
CA GLY A 139 42.33 65.94 1.13
C GLY A 139 43.43 65.58 2.13
N GLU A 140 44.67 65.48 1.62
CA GLU A 140 45.90 65.29 2.39
C GLU A 140 45.85 66.06 3.73
N ALA A 141 46.21 65.39 4.82
CA ALA A 141 46.46 66.04 6.10
C ALA A 141 47.32 67.28 5.83
N MET A 142 46.90 68.46 6.28
CA MET A 142 47.65 69.69 6.07
C MET A 142 49.09 69.45 6.52
N GLY A 143 49.99 69.30 5.54
CA GLY A 143 51.40 69.02 5.73
C GLY A 143 52.08 70.24 6.31
N GLY A 144 52.00 70.38 7.62
CA GLY A 144 52.89 71.23 8.40
C GLY A 144 53.89 70.34 9.13
N GLU A 145 55.19 70.57 8.93
CA GLU A 145 56.23 70.01 9.79
C GLU A 145 56.10 70.58 11.21
N GLY A 146 55.25 69.96 12.04
CA GLY A 146 55.06 70.30 13.44
C GLY A 146 54.02 69.40 14.10
N GLU A 147 54.20 69.10 15.39
CA GLU A 147 53.20 68.31 16.15
C GLU A 147 51.81 68.96 16.05
N PRO A 148 50.76 68.18 15.69
CA PRO A 148 49.41 68.68 15.54
C PRO A 148 48.85 69.19 16.87
N TRP A 149 47.97 70.20 16.80
CA TRP A 149 47.27 70.70 17.99
C TRP A 149 46.39 69.60 18.59
N GLY A 150 46.54 69.36 19.89
CA GLY A 150 45.59 68.57 20.63
C GLY A 150 44.36 69.40 21.03
N PHE A 151 43.18 68.80 21.06
CA PHE A 151 41.96 69.39 21.65
C PHE A 151 41.30 68.47 22.69
N ALA A 152 40.63 69.08 23.68
CA ALA A 152 39.84 68.42 24.71
C ALA A 152 38.58 69.23 25.08
N ILE A 153 37.49 68.52 25.36
CA ILE A 153 36.23 69.07 25.86
C ILE A 153 35.82 68.23 27.07
N ASP A 154 35.82 68.82 28.27
CA ASP A 154 35.43 68.09 29.50
C ASP A 154 33.91 67.87 29.52
N GLN A 155 33.12 68.88 29.11
CA GLN A 155 31.67 68.80 28.99
C GLN A 155 31.17 69.65 27.82
N LEU A 156 30.38 69.04 26.93
CA LEU A 156 29.61 69.70 25.88
C LEU A 156 28.13 69.42 26.11
N LYS A 157 27.30 70.45 26.08
CA LYS A 157 25.84 70.36 26.21
C LYS A 157 25.19 71.12 25.07
N ILE A 158 24.36 70.45 24.27
CA ILE A 158 23.57 71.04 23.19
C ILE A 158 22.10 70.82 23.53
N VAL A 159 21.29 71.88 23.57
CA VAL A 159 19.86 71.80 23.91
C VAL A 159 19.01 72.58 22.92
N ASN A 160 17.75 72.18 22.77
CA ASN A 160 16.75 72.83 21.90
C ASN A 160 17.26 73.08 20.46
N THR A 161 17.95 72.10 19.88
CA THR A 161 18.63 72.25 18.59
C THR A 161 17.86 71.52 17.51
N THR A 162 17.68 72.13 16.34
CA THR A 162 17.01 71.49 15.19
C THR A 162 17.95 71.48 14.00
N VAL A 163 18.09 70.31 13.40
CA VAL A 163 18.98 70.06 12.28
C VAL A 163 18.16 69.50 11.13
N THR A 164 18.09 70.22 10.02
CA THR A 164 17.36 69.76 8.82
C THR A 164 18.35 69.31 7.77
N TYR A 165 18.39 68.02 7.45
CA TYR A 165 19.20 67.46 6.38
C TYR A 165 18.39 67.32 5.10
N THR A 166 18.92 67.82 3.99
CA THR A 166 18.31 67.74 2.65
C THR A 166 19.34 67.27 1.63
N ASN A 167 18.94 66.34 0.79
CA ASN A 167 19.63 65.92 -0.43
C ASN A 167 18.59 65.87 -1.55
N ASP A 168 19.01 65.78 -2.82
CA ASP A 168 18.16 65.84 -4.01
C ASP A 168 16.90 64.94 -3.88
N ASP A 169 17.03 63.77 -3.24
CA ASP A 169 15.93 62.80 -3.07
C ASP A 169 15.54 62.51 -1.61
N PHE A 170 16.21 63.06 -0.60
CA PHE A 170 16.00 62.70 0.81
C PHE A 170 15.97 63.92 1.74
N ASN A 171 14.91 64.03 2.55
CA ASN A 171 14.77 65.05 3.59
C ASN A 171 14.63 64.39 4.95
N SER A 172 15.36 64.88 5.95
CA SER A 172 15.27 64.42 7.33
C SER A 172 15.45 65.58 8.31
N GLU A 173 14.72 65.55 9.41
CA GLU A 173 14.80 66.54 10.49
C GLU A 173 15.19 65.83 11.79
N LEU A 174 16.23 66.33 12.46
CA LEU A 174 16.66 65.88 13.77
C LEU A 174 16.44 67.03 14.77
N GLU A 175 15.45 66.86 15.63
CA GLU A 175 15.25 67.67 16.84
C GLU A 175 16.10 67.08 17.96
N ILE A 176 16.89 67.91 18.63
CA ILE A 176 17.74 67.56 19.76
C ILE A 176 17.21 68.34 20.97
N ASP A 177 16.55 67.66 21.89
CA ASP A 177 16.10 68.25 23.15
C ASP A 177 17.31 68.48 24.07
N ASN A 178 18.18 67.48 24.17
CA ASN A 178 19.41 67.50 24.97
C ASN A 178 20.42 66.50 24.43
N LEU A 179 21.61 66.99 24.07
CA LEU A 179 22.80 66.20 23.78
C LEU A 179 23.91 66.60 24.77
N GLN A 180 24.50 65.62 25.43
CA GLN A 180 25.63 65.79 26.34
C GLN A 180 26.79 64.93 25.86
N LEU A 181 28.00 65.47 25.91
CA LEU A 181 29.25 64.75 25.63
C LEU A 181 30.26 65.12 26.71
N GLU A 182 30.84 64.12 27.35
CA GLU A 182 31.78 64.26 28.46
C GLU A 182 33.13 63.64 28.11
N ASP A 183 34.22 64.26 28.59
CA ASP A 183 35.58 63.71 28.56
C ASP A 183 36.18 63.42 27.16
N LEU A 184 35.82 64.20 26.12
CA LEU A 184 36.40 64.04 24.78
C LEU A 184 37.83 64.63 24.74
N MET A 185 38.88 63.81 24.60
CA MET A 185 40.28 64.28 24.53
C MET A 185 41.10 63.58 23.45
N SER A 186 41.68 64.36 22.53
CA SER A 186 42.49 63.82 21.42
C SER A 186 43.90 63.36 21.82
N TRP A 187 44.51 63.97 22.84
CA TRP A 187 45.87 63.64 23.30
C TRP A 187 45.91 62.56 24.39
N GLU A 188 44.75 62.06 24.84
CA GLU A 188 44.61 60.88 25.69
C GLU A 188 43.73 59.85 24.96
N PRO A 189 44.22 59.20 23.88
CA PRO A 189 43.40 58.36 23.02
C PRO A 189 42.64 57.24 23.75
N GLN A 190 43.23 56.73 24.84
CA GLN A 190 42.67 55.64 25.65
C GLN A 190 41.52 56.09 26.57
N ARG A 191 41.29 57.40 26.71
CA ARG A 191 40.22 57.95 27.54
C ARG A 191 38.89 57.79 26.83
N THR A 192 37.92 57.23 27.54
CA THR A 192 36.57 57.04 27.03
C THR A 192 35.77 58.34 27.15
N ALA A 193 35.17 58.78 26.05
CA ALA A 193 34.20 59.86 26.03
C ALA A 193 32.78 59.30 26.18
N ARG A 194 31.94 59.92 27.02
CA ARG A 194 30.53 59.50 27.21
C ARG A 194 29.58 60.46 26.51
N PHE A 195 28.51 59.95 25.92
CA PHE A 195 27.49 60.79 25.31
C PHE A 195 26.07 60.36 25.68
N SER A 196 25.16 61.32 25.71
CA SER A 196 23.72 61.08 25.75
C SER A 196 23.01 62.06 24.82
N LEU A 197 21.97 61.61 24.14
CA LEU A 197 21.17 62.36 23.19
C LEU A 197 19.71 61.96 23.40
N SER A 198 18.83 62.94 23.58
CA SER A 198 17.38 62.78 23.54
C SER A 198 16.79 63.80 22.59
N GLY A 199 15.81 63.39 21.80
CA GLY A 199 15.17 64.26 20.82
C GLY A 199 14.21 63.50 19.93
N LYS A 200 14.05 63.95 18.69
CA LYS A 200 13.23 63.29 17.67
C LYS A 200 13.92 63.28 16.32
N LEU A 201 13.82 62.16 15.60
CA LEU A 201 14.24 62.03 14.21
C LEU A 201 13.00 61.87 13.33
N ASN A 202 12.76 62.81 12.42
CA ASN A 202 11.57 62.83 11.56
C ASN A 202 10.27 62.69 12.38
N GLN A 203 10.16 63.46 13.47
CA GLN A 203 9.08 63.42 14.47
C GLN A 203 9.04 62.16 15.36
N ALA A 204 9.82 61.12 15.07
CA ALA A 204 9.90 59.91 15.88
C ALA A 204 10.83 60.10 17.09
N PRO A 205 10.42 59.73 18.32
CA PRO A 205 11.28 59.81 19.50
C PRO A 205 12.62 59.09 19.30
N LEU A 206 13.71 59.77 19.67
CA LEU A 206 15.08 59.27 19.63
C LEU A 206 15.72 59.42 21.01
N LYS A 207 16.28 58.32 21.51
CA LYS A 207 17.14 58.28 22.69
C LYS A 207 18.40 57.51 22.34
N LEU A 208 19.55 58.09 22.61
CA LEU A 208 20.85 57.50 22.31
C LEU A 208 21.80 57.77 23.47
N THR A 209 22.36 56.75 24.08
CA THR A 209 23.31 56.91 25.21
C THR A 209 24.48 55.96 25.04
N GLY A 210 25.70 56.41 25.24
CA GLY A 210 26.84 55.53 25.00
C GLY A 210 28.19 56.10 25.38
N GLU A 211 29.21 55.37 24.94
CA GLU A 211 30.62 55.63 25.17
C GLU A 211 31.38 55.46 23.85
N SER A 212 32.49 56.17 23.69
CA SER A 212 33.33 56.10 22.49
C SER A 212 34.80 56.33 22.80
N ARG A 213 35.66 55.77 21.95
CA ARG A 213 37.08 56.11 21.86
C ARG A 213 37.42 56.46 20.42
N PRO A 214 37.22 57.72 20.01
CA PRO A 214 37.36 58.12 18.61
C PRO A 214 38.81 58.30 18.15
N PHE A 215 39.79 58.33 19.07
CA PHE A 215 41.18 58.69 18.77
C PHE A 215 42.19 57.53 18.90
N VAL A 216 41.75 56.32 19.26
CA VAL A 216 42.62 55.11 19.24
C VAL A 216 42.86 54.64 17.80
N ASP A 217 43.85 53.76 17.61
CA ASP A 217 44.16 53.18 16.29
C ASP A 217 42.98 52.42 15.66
N GLU A 218 42.11 51.84 16.50
CA GLU A 218 40.84 51.21 16.09
C GLU A 218 39.65 51.91 16.76
N PRO A 219 39.17 53.04 16.19
CA PRO A 219 38.09 53.81 16.78
C PRO A 219 36.84 52.98 16.98
N TRP A 220 36.16 53.17 18.11
CA TRP A 220 34.90 52.52 18.38
C TRP A 220 33.90 53.43 19.09
N VAL A 221 32.62 53.11 18.89
CA VAL A 221 31.48 53.70 19.58
C VAL A 221 30.51 52.60 19.99
N SER A 222 29.98 52.67 21.21
CA SER A 222 28.99 51.71 21.72
C SER A 222 27.95 52.40 22.57
N GLY A 223 26.72 51.90 22.59
CA GLY A 223 25.66 52.50 23.39
C GLY A 223 24.32 51.79 23.28
N GLN A 224 23.29 52.44 23.77
CA GLN A 224 21.88 52.07 23.65
C GLN A 224 21.20 53.04 22.69
N LEU A 225 20.50 52.51 21.69
CA LEU A 225 19.71 53.25 20.71
C LEU A 225 18.23 52.88 20.88
N GLY A 226 17.41 53.87 21.22
CA GLY A 226 15.96 53.80 21.22
C GLY A 226 15.38 54.72 20.15
N LEU A 227 14.66 54.16 19.19
CA LEU A 227 13.92 54.83 18.13
C LEU A 227 12.50 54.27 18.08
N GLU A 228 11.49 55.12 18.08
CA GLU A 228 10.09 54.68 18.09
C GLU A 228 9.33 55.15 16.85
N GLN A 229 8.80 54.21 16.05
CA GLN A 229 7.85 54.50 14.96
C GLN A 229 8.39 55.41 13.83
N VAL A 230 9.67 55.29 13.48
CA VAL A 230 10.31 56.02 12.38
C VAL A 230 9.69 55.60 11.04
N LEU A 231 9.22 56.55 10.22
CA LEU A 231 8.70 56.24 8.88
C LEU A 231 9.81 55.76 7.94
N LEU A 232 9.56 54.66 7.23
CA LEU A 232 10.50 54.07 6.27
C LEU A 232 10.42 54.71 4.87
N ASP A 233 9.29 55.32 4.51
CA ASP A 233 9.08 55.91 3.18
C ASP A 233 10.19 56.89 2.75
N PRO A 234 10.70 57.80 3.62
CA PRO A 234 11.82 58.65 3.25
C PRO A 234 13.10 57.85 2.97
N ILE A 235 13.35 56.79 3.73
CA ILE A 235 14.56 55.95 3.62
C ILE A 235 14.58 55.19 2.28
N GLN A 236 13.41 54.84 1.72
CA GLN A 236 13.31 54.15 0.42
C GLN A 236 14.10 54.86 -0.69
N THR A 237 14.09 56.19 -0.70
CA THR A 237 14.79 57.01 -1.70
C THR A 237 16.29 56.71 -1.77
N LEU A 238 16.90 56.34 -0.64
CA LEU A 238 18.32 56.00 -0.54
C LEU A 238 18.67 54.60 -1.06
N VAL A 239 17.67 53.71 -1.20
CA VAL A 239 17.87 52.29 -1.56
C VAL A 239 17.02 51.86 -2.77
N THR A 240 16.46 52.81 -3.52
CA THR A 240 15.45 52.58 -4.56
C THR A 240 15.93 51.60 -5.64
N GLU A 241 17.21 51.61 -6.01
CA GLU A 241 17.77 50.67 -7.01
C GLU A 241 17.65 49.20 -6.59
N ARG A 242 17.73 48.91 -5.29
CA ARG A 242 17.69 47.54 -4.74
C ARG A 242 16.35 47.20 -4.13
N VAL A 243 15.65 48.20 -3.60
CA VAL A 243 14.37 48.07 -2.91
C VAL A 243 13.37 49.09 -3.48
N PRO A 244 12.72 48.78 -4.62
CA PRO A 244 11.80 49.70 -5.28
C PRO A 244 10.57 50.14 -4.46
N ARG A 245 10.23 49.44 -3.37
CA ARG A 245 9.19 49.86 -2.42
C ARG A 245 9.63 49.49 -1.00
N LEU A 246 9.66 50.47 -0.10
CA LEU A 246 9.93 50.28 1.31
C LEU A 246 9.06 51.26 2.11
N LYS A 247 7.96 50.76 2.66
CA LYS A 247 7.02 51.56 3.47
C LYS A 247 6.77 50.91 4.81
N GLY A 248 6.37 51.71 5.79
CA GLY A 248 6.02 51.23 7.13
C GLY A 248 6.66 52.08 8.22
N LYS A 249 6.56 51.60 9.46
CA LYS A 249 7.15 52.24 10.64
C LYS A 249 8.18 51.32 11.28
N LEU A 250 9.31 51.87 11.72
CA LEU A 250 10.44 51.16 12.31
C LEU A 250 10.61 51.57 13.77
N THR A 251 10.74 50.60 14.66
CA THR A 251 11.12 50.77 16.06
C THR A 251 12.42 50.00 16.31
N ILE A 252 13.40 50.63 16.93
CA ILE A 252 14.69 50.03 17.30
C ILE A 252 14.90 50.26 18.79
N ASP A 253 15.18 49.22 19.55
CA ASP A 253 15.60 49.31 20.95
C ASP A 253 16.75 48.33 21.16
N SER A 254 17.98 48.82 21.00
CA SER A 254 19.16 47.95 20.90
C SER A 254 20.42 48.55 21.47
N ALA A 255 21.21 47.69 22.12
CA ALA A 255 22.62 47.94 22.38
C ALA A 255 23.40 47.82 21.07
N PHE A 256 24.26 48.77 20.73
CA PHE A 256 25.11 48.70 19.55
C PHE A 256 26.58 48.89 19.91
N LYS A 257 27.45 48.37 19.06
CA LYS A 257 28.88 48.65 19.03
C LYS A 257 29.34 48.70 17.57
N VAL A 258 30.12 49.70 17.24
CA VAL A 258 30.70 49.92 15.91
C VAL A 258 32.19 50.12 16.08
N GLU A 259 32.99 49.41 15.30
CA GLU A 259 34.44 49.42 15.31
C GLU A 259 34.98 49.65 13.90
N LEU A 260 35.93 50.57 13.76
CA LEU A 260 36.67 50.78 12.53
C LEU A 260 38.03 50.07 12.63
N LYS A 261 38.16 48.96 11.92
CA LYS A 261 39.38 48.14 11.88
C LYS A 261 40.36 48.66 10.80
N PRO A 262 41.64 48.26 10.84
CA PRO A 262 42.64 48.65 9.83
C PRO A 262 42.18 48.30 8.40
N GLU A 263 42.68 49.05 7.41
CA GLU A 263 42.32 48.97 5.97
C GLU A 263 40.89 49.42 5.63
N GLY A 264 40.25 50.20 6.52
CA GLY A 264 38.89 50.70 6.29
C GLY A 264 37.81 49.63 6.42
N ARG A 265 38.10 48.55 7.17
CA ARG A 265 37.14 47.48 7.45
C ARG A 265 36.19 47.94 8.56
N PHE A 266 34.90 47.95 8.26
CA PHE A 266 33.87 48.35 9.20
C PHE A 266 33.29 47.10 9.86
N HIS A 267 33.27 47.03 11.19
CA HIS A 267 32.61 45.97 11.94
C HIS A 267 31.54 46.59 12.85
N TRP A 268 30.37 45.96 12.90
CA TRP A 268 29.28 46.41 13.74
C TRP A 268 28.62 45.20 14.41
N SER A 269 28.09 45.41 15.60
CA SER A 269 27.27 44.46 16.33
C SER A 269 26.14 45.21 17.03
N THR A 270 24.93 44.67 17.01
CA THR A 270 23.79 45.16 17.77
C THR A 270 23.04 44.01 18.40
N ASP A 271 22.56 44.21 19.63
CA ASP A 271 21.79 43.27 20.43
C ASP A 271 20.55 43.99 20.97
N GLY A 272 19.37 43.48 20.63
CA GLY A 272 18.12 44.03 21.13
C GLY A 272 16.92 43.74 20.24
N ASN A 273 15.94 44.64 20.30
CA ASN A 273 14.67 44.50 19.62
C ASN A 273 14.59 45.40 18.38
N LEU A 274 14.14 44.82 17.27
CA LEU A 274 13.78 45.52 16.05
C LEU A 274 12.31 45.24 15.75
N GLY A 275 11.53 46.27 15.49
CA GLY A 275 10.11 46.12 15.16
C GLY A 275 9.73 46.89 13.91
N THR A 276 8.87 46.32 13.09
CA THR A 276 8.21 47.04 12.00
C THR A 276 6.70 46.93 12.09
N ASP A 277 5.98 48.00 11.77
CA ASP A 277 4.51 48.00 11.64
C ASP A 277 4.12 48.43 10.21
N SER A 278 3.20 47.69 9.58
CA SER A 278 2.71 47.91 8.21
C SER A 278 3.83 47.95 7.15
N LEU A 279 4.79 47.02 7.22
CA LEU A 279 5.88 46.89 6.27
C LEU A 279 5.38 46.46 4.87
N GLN A 280 5.68 47.28 3.86
CA GLN A 280 5.55 46.91 2.45
C GLN A 280 6.93 46.96 1.80
N LEU A 281 7.42 45.81 1.38
CA LEU A 281 8.75 45.63 0.81
C LEU A 281 8.61 45.03 -0.59
N LEU A 282 9.15 45.69 -1.60
CA LEU A 282 9.30 45.15 -2.96
C LEU A 282 10.78 45.10 -3.30
N THR A 283 11.24 43.94 -3.73
CA THR A 283 12.58 43.68 -4.27
C THR A 283 12.46 43.01 -5.64
N PRO A 284 13.55 42.85 -6.42
CA PRO A 284 13.50 42.16 -7.71
C PRO A 284 13.06 40.69 -7.64
N TRP A 285 13.13 40.07 -6.46
CA TRP A 285 12.90 38.64 -6.25
C TRP A 285 11.65 38.35 -5.39
N VAL A 286 11.35 39.22 -4.42
CA VAL A 286 10.24 39.05 -3.47
C VAL A 286 9.44 40.34 -3.26
N GLU A 287 8.11 40.22 -3.20
CA GLU A 287 7.20 41.23 -2.63
C GLU A 287 6.67 40.73 -1.28
N VAL A 288 6.90 41.49 -0.21
CA VAL A 288 6.46 41.18 1.15
C VAL A 288 5.49 42.26 1.63
N ALA A 289 4.35 41.85 2.14
CA ALA A 289 3.41 42.69 2.86
C ALA A 289 3.12 42.09 4.26
N ASP A 290 3.38 42.90 5.28
CA ASP A 290 3.25 42.63 6.71
C ASP A 290 2.57 43.89 7.32
N LYS A 291 1.50 43.89 8.12
CA LYS A 291 1.38 43.22 9.40
C LYS A 291 2.18 43.97 10.47
N SER A 292 2.88 43.20 11.27
CA SER A 292 3.87 43.67 12.22
C SER A 292 4.92 42.58 12.40
N THR A 293 6.19 42.97 12.39
CA THR A 293 7.33 42.09 12.61
C THR A 293 8.04 42.53 13.88
N ARG A 294 8.43 41.57 14.72
CA ARG A 294 9.24 41.78 15.91
C ARG A 294 10.40 40.80 15.90
N TRP A 295 11.61 41.32 15.78
CA TRP A 295 12.85 40.59 15.93
C TRP A 295 13.48 40.94 17.28
N ASN A 296 13.99 39.92 17.98
CA ASN A 296 14.78 40.06 19.19
C ASN A 296 16.00 39.16 19.06
N GLY A 297 17.19 39.74 19.11
CA GLY A 297 18.42 38.96 19.08
C GLY A 297 19.66 39.83 18.92
N SER A 298 20.73 39.19 18.45
CA SER A 298 21.98 39.81 18.08
C SER A 298 22.17 39.79 16.56
N THR A 299 22.66 40.88 16.00
CA THR A 299 23.17 40.92 14.64
C THR A 299 24.57 41.50 14.67
N GLN A 300 25.46 40.90 13.92
CA GLN A 300 26.80 41.41 13.72
C GLN A 300 27.17 41.29 12.25
N GLY A 301 28.02 42.19 11.79
CA GLY A 301 28.44 42.16 10.41
C GLY A 301 29.67 42.99 10.17
N GLY A 302 30.19 42.87 8.96
CA GLY A 302 31.28 43.68 8.51
C GLY A 302 31.29 43.81 7.01
N TRP A 303 31.80 44.94 6.54
CA TRP A 303 32.11 45.11 5.13
C TRP A 303 33.52 45.68 4.98
N SER A 304 34.15 45.33 3.87
CA SER A 304 35.42 45.93 3.47
C SER A 304 35.44 46.17 1.97
N SER A 305 36.15 47.21 1.53
CA SER A 305 36.32 47.53 0.11
C SER A 305 37.08 46.43 -0.66
N ALA A 306 37.87 45.59 0.04
CA ALA A 306 38.69 44.53 -0.54
C ALA A 306 38.21 43.09 -0.25
N GLY A 307 37.39 42.87 0.78
CA GLY A 307 37.18 41.53 1.38
C GLY A 307 35.74 41.02 1.47
N GLY A 308 34.75 41.76 0.96
CA GLY A 308 33.38 41.28 0.87
C GLY A 308 32.48 41.61 2.07
N LEU A 309 31.29 40.99 2.11
CA LEU A 309 30.23 41.18 3.10
C LEU A 309 30.17 39.97 4.05
N GLU A 310 30.17 40.23 5.35
CA GLU A 310 29.89 39.25 6.40
C GLU A 310 28.69 39.70 7.22
N LEU A 311 27.76 38.79 7.48
CA LEU A 311 26.56 39.05 8.26
C LEU A 311 26.19 37.78 9.06
N ASP A 312 26.04 37.93 10.37
CA ASP A 312 25.61 36.87 11.29
C ASP A 312 24.46 37.42 12.13
N LEU A 313 23.27 36.82 11.99
CA LEU A 313 22.07 37.16 12.75
C LEU A 313 21.72 35.98 13.63
N ASP A 314 21.56 36.17 14.94
CA ASP A 314 21.09 35.14 15.87
C ASP A 314 19.96 35.69 16.73
N GLY A 315 18.76 35.11 16.65
CA GLY A 315 17.63 35.62 17.41
C GLY A 315 16.31 34.92 17.16
N SER A 316 15.23 35.60 17.53
CA SER A 316 13.86 35.18 17.31
C SER A 316 13.08 36.24 16.55
N LEU A 317 12.30 35.80 15.58
CA LEU A 317 11.42 36.59 14.75
C LEU A 317 9.98 36.13 15.01
N ASN A 318 9.12 37.03 15.48
CA ASN A 318 7.67 36.83 15.55
C ASN A 318 7.00 37.79 14.58
N HIS A 319 6.10 37.26 13.76
CA HIS A 319 5.44 38.00 12.70
C HIS A 319 3.95 37.68 12.67
N GLN A 320 3.10 38.68 12.42
CA GLN A 320 1.66 38.51 12.25
C GLN A 320 1.24 38.82 10.81
N LEU A 321 0.67 37.83 10.11
CA LEU A 321 0.13 37.88 8.75
C LEU A 321 1.15 38.30 7.66
N THR A 322 1.88 37.34 7.08
CA THR A 322 2.77 37.60 5.94
C THR A 322 2.08 37.23 4.63
N GLN A 323 2.03 38.15 3.68
CA GLN A 323 1.89 37.81 2.27
C GLN A 323 3.24 37.96 1.59
N VAL A 324 3.76 36.86 1.02
CA VAL A 324 5.00 36.80 0.24
C VAL A 324 4.64 36.40 -1.18
N ASP A 325 4.94 37.25 -2.16
CA ASP A 325 4.82 36.94 -3.58
C ASP A 325 6.23 36.76 -4.16
N LEU A 326 6.56 35.53 -4.57
CA LEU A 326 7.82 35.20 -5.22
C LEU A 326 7.67 35.43 -6.72
N SER A 327 8.63 36.16 -7.29
CA SER A 327 8.60 36.49 -8.72
C SER A 327 9.07 35.32 -9.61
N LYS A 328 9.97 34.45 -9.09
CA LYS A 328 10.50 33.26 -9.76
C LYS A 328 10.88 32.18 -8.71
N PRO A 329 10.16 31.04 -8.62
CA PRO A 329 8.92 30.72 -9.33
C PRO A 329 7.77 31.67 -8.93
N LYS A 330 6.77 31.85 -9.81
CA LYS A 330 5.56 32.65 -9.47
C LYS A 330 4.75 31.92 -8.42
N MET A 331 4.96 32.26 -7.16
CA MET A 331 4.36 31.57 -6.03
C MET A 331 3.93 32.59 -4.98
N LYS A 332 2.67 32.52 -4.56
CA LYS A 332 2.15 33.36 -3.50
C LYS A 332 1.97 32.55 -2.23
N ILE A 333 2.66 32.95 -1.16
CA ILE A 333 2.56 32.35 0.17
C ILE A 333 1.85 33.34 1.08
N VAL A 334 0.78 32.91 1.73
CA VAL A 334 0.06 33.67 2.75
C VAL A 334 0.11 32.89 4.05
N SER A 335 0.63 33.46 5.12
CA SER A 335 0.69 32.84 6.45
C SER A 335 0.06 33.77 7.48
N GLY A 336 -0.80 33.25 8.36
CA GLY A 336 -1.45 34.01 9.44
C GLY A 336 -0.49 34.42 10.57
N ALA A 337 0.48 33.56 10.91
CA ALA A 337 1.54 33.89 11.85
C ALA A 337 2.82 33.12 11.50
N THR A 338 3.97 33.76 11.68
CA THR A 338 5.29 33.14 11.45
C THR A 338 6.16 33.37 12.68
N ARG A 339 6.76 32.30 13.19
CA ARG A 339 7.73 32.33 14.29
C ARG A 339 9.00 31.63 13.86
N TRP A 340 10.12 32.32 13.88
CA TRP A 340 11.43 31.73 13.62
C TRP A 340 12.34 31.97 14.82
N LYS A 341 13.16 30.98 15.19
CA LYS A 341 14.22 31.14 16.18
C LYS A 341 15.46 30.44 15.66
N GLY A 342 16.54 31.17 15.48
CA GLY A 342 17.70 30.60 14.81
C GLY A 342 18.81 31.58 14.52
N ARG A 343 19.77 31.09 13.72
CA ARG A 343 20.93 31.84 13.27
C ARG A 343 21.01 31.86 11.75
N VAL A 344 21.28 33.00 11.14
CA VAL A 344 21.54 33.18 9.71
C VAL A 344 22.96 33.71 9.54
N GLN A 345 23.80 32.97 8.83
CA GLN A 345 25.17 33.36 8.53
C GLN A 345 25.31 33.53 7.02
N LEU A 346 25.75 34.71 6.59
CA LEU A 346 25.98 35.05 5.21
C LEU A 346 27.40 35.58 5.06
N THR A 347 28.17 34.98 4.17
CA THR A 347 29.48 35.47 3.77
C THR A 347 29.55 35.55 2.24
N GLN A 348 29.99 36.69 1.73
CA GLN A 348 30.11 36.95 0.30
C GLN A 348 31.47 37.57 0.03
N GLY A 349 32.36 36.88 -0.69
CA GLY A 349 33.71 37.36 -0.94
C GLY A 349 34.39 36.65 -2.11
N ALA A 350 35.73 36.69 -2.15
CA ALA A 350 36.51 36.09 -3.23
C ALA A 350 36.33 34.57 -3.39
N GLN A 351 35.73 33.89 -2.39
CA GLN A 351 35.43 32.46 -2.41
C GLN A 351 34.01 32.11 -2.89
N GLY A 352 33.17 33.11 -3.18
CA GLY A 352 31.78 32.91 -3.58
C GLY A 352 30.78 33.41 -2.54
N LEU A 353 29.54 32.91 -2.61
CA LEU A 353 28.44 33.18 -1.67
C LEU A 353 28.22 31.94 -0.80
N HIS A 354 28.28 32.11 0.52
CA HIS A 354 27.93 31.06 1.47
C HIS A 354 26.85 31.59 2.43
N LEU A 355 25.66 31.00 2.37
CA LEU A 355 24.52 31.28 3.23
C LEU A 355 24.20 30.02 4.03
N GLN A 356 24.14 30.14 5.36
CA GLN A 356 23.67 29.10 6.25
C GLN A 356 22.53 29.64 7.11
N VAL A 357 21.41 28.91 7.16
CA VAL A 357 20.25 29.21 8.00
C VAL A 357 20.01 28.03 8.93
N LEU A 358 20.17 28.28 10.23
CA LEU A 358 19.96 27.35 11.33
C LEU A 358 18.72 27.76 12.11
N GLY A 359 17.87 26.82 12.55
CA GLY A 359 16.86 27.11 13.57
C GLY A 359 15.54 26.35 13.44
N ASP A 360 14.53 26.84 14.16
CA ASP A 360 13.16 26.33 14.13
C ASP A 360 12.24 27.38 13.47
N LEU A 361 11.41 26.96 12.53
CA LEU A 361 10.42 27.79 11.84
C LEU A 361 9.01 27.21 12.05
N GLY A 362 8.11 27.99 12.62
CA GLY A 362 6.68 27.68 12.71
C GLY A 362 5.87 28.65 11.86
N LEU A 363 4.99 28.12 11.01
CA LEU A 363 4.00 28.85 10.22
C LEU A 363 2.59 28.42 10.67
N GLN A 364 1.65 29.35 10.73
CA GLN A 364 0.24 29.07 11.05
C GLN A 364 -0.68 29.64 9.98
N GLN A 365 -1.75 28.91 9.66
CA GLN A 365 -2.75 29.23 8.64
C GLN A 365 -2.09 29.56 7.30
N THR A 366 -1.30 28.62 6.80
CA THR A 366 -0.49 28.81 5.60
C THR A 366 -1.25 28.36 4.36
N LYS A 367 -1.31 29.24 3.37
CA LYS A 367 -1.81 28.98 2.03
C LYS A 367 -0.71 29.26 1.03
N MET A 368 -0.52 28.36 0.07
CA MET A 368 0.41 28.51 -1.04
C MET A 368 -0.37 28.36 -2.35
N ASP A 369 -0.25 29.36 -3.22
CA ASP A 369 -0.86 29.42 -4.54
C ASP A 369 0.25 29.47 -5.60
N GLY A 370 0.43 28.35 -6.29
CA GLY A 370 1.42 28.17 -7.35
C GLY A 370 0.91 28.70 -8.69
N ARG A 371 0.87 30.01 -8.87
CA ARG A 371 0.31 30.69 -10.08
C ARG A 371 0.97 30.34 -11.43
N ALA A 372 1.99 29.48 -11.46
CA ALA A 372 2.70 29.06 -12.68
C ALA A 372 3.04 27.57 -12.73
N SER A 373 2.54 26.77 -11.79
CA SER A 373 2.71 25.32 -11.75
C SER A 373 1.35 24.68 -11.92
N ASP A 374 1.26 23.52 -12.59
CA ASP A 374 0.05 22.69 -12.58
C ASP A 374 -0.33 22.18 -11.17
N LEU A 375 0.46 22.55 -10.15
CA LEU A 375 0.16 22.39 -8.73
C LEU A 375 -0.89 23.44 -8.30
N GLY A 376 -2.10 22.98 -7.97
CA GLY A 376 -3.23 23.82 -7.51
C GLY A 376 -3.01 24.54 -6.15
N GLU A 377 -4.11 24.88 -5.46
CA GLU A 377 -4.02 25.53 -4.13
C GLU A 377 -3.60 24.50 -3.06
N VAL A 378 -2.57 24.84 -2.29
CA VAL A 378 -2.13 24.08 -1.11
C VAL A 378 -2.46 24.87 0.14
N ALA A 379 -3.27 24.31 1.04
CA ALA A 379 -3.65 24.94 2.30
C ALA A 379 -3.36 24.02 3.49
N THR A 380 -2.86 24.60 4.58
CA THR A 380 -2.57 23.88 5.84
C THR A 380 -2.79 24.78 7.06
N GLU A 381 -3.21 24.18 8.17
CA GLU A 381 -3.43 24.91 9.42
C GLU A 381 -2.12 25.32 10.10
N ALA A 382 -1.08 24.49 10.03
CA ALA A 382 0.21 24.76 10.64
C ALA A 382 1.33 23.95 9.97
N VAL A 383 2.50 24.57 9.84
CA VAL A 383 3.76 23.95 9.40
C VAL A 383 4.81 24.22 10.46
N GLU A 384 5.38 23.17 11.05
CA GLU A 384 6.51 23.25 11.97
C GLU A 384 7.73 22.61 11.32
N ILE A 385 8.79 23.38 11.16
CA ILE A 385 10.09 22.94 10.69
C ILE A 385 11.06 23.05 11.87
N SER A 386 11.50 21.92 12.41
CA SER A 386 12.45 21.88 13.53
C SER A 386 13.85 21.45 13.06
N GLY A 387 14.88 22.06 13.64
CA GLY A 387 16.28 21.73 13.35
C GLY A 387 16.68 22.00 11.91
N LEU A 388 16.13 23.04 11.28
CA LEU A 388 16.51 23.50 9.95
C LEU A 388 18.02 23.77 9.90
N ASP A 389 18.74 23.13 8.98
CA ASP A 389 20.13 23.43 8.61
C ASP A 389 20.23 23.57 7.09
N LEU A 390 19.79 24.72 6.60
CA LEU A 390 19.86 25.07 5.18
C LEU A 390 21.22 25.70 4.88
N LYS A 391 22.03 25.03 4.07
CA LYS A 391 23.30 25.54 3.54
C LYS A 391 23.18 25.74 2.04
N LEU A 392 23.50 26.95 1.60
CA LEU A 392 23.58 27.33 0.20
C LEU A 392 24.98 27.86 -0.07
N VAL A 393 25.67 27.24 -1.02
CA VAL A 393 27.00 27.64 -1.48
C VAL A 393 26.95 27.86 -2.98
N ILE A 394 27.38 29.04 -3.42
CA ILE A 394 27.67 29.33 -4.82
C ILE A 394 29.16 29.57 -4.90
N ASP A 395 29.87 28.63 -5.54
CA ASP A 395 31.32 28.72 -5.67
C ASP A 395 31.76 29.78 -6.70
N LYS A 396 33.07 29.94 -6.90
CA LYS A 396 33.61 30.89 -7.88
C LYS A 396 33.25 30.56 -9.34
N ALA A 397 32.91 29.31 -9.63
CA ALA A 397 32.51 28.85 -10.96
C ALA A 397 30.99 29.02 -11.20
N GLY A 398 30.23 29.45 -10.19
CA GLY A 398 28.78 29.59 -10.25
C GLY A 398 28.02 28.28 -10.04
N GLN A 399 28.69 27.20 -9.59
CA GLN A 399 28.00 25.96 -9.23
C GLN A 399 27.26 26.12 -7.90
N LEU A 400 26.00 25.71 -7.90
CA LEU A 400 25.13 25.69 -6.72
C LEU A 400 25.28 24.36 -5.97
N GLU A 401 25.56 24.46 -4.67
CA GLU A 401 25.42 23.37 -3.71
C GLU A 401 24.40 23.81 -2.65
N LEU A 402 23.30 23.08 -2.54
CA LEU A 402 22.21 23.33 -1.60
C LEU A 402 22.01 22.07 -0.77
N SER A 403 22.14 22.14 0.55
CA SER A 403 21.79 21.04 1.44
C SER A 403 20.87 21.53 2.53
N ASN A 404 19.86 20.74 2.88
CA ASN A 404 18.96 20.99 3.98
C ASN A 404 18.81 19.72 4.80
N GLN A 405 18.87 19.82 6.12
CA GLN A 405 18.36 18.79 7.03
C GLN A 405 17.31 19.42 7.92
N ALA A 406 16.14 18.80 8.01
CA ALA A 406 15.06 19.30 8.85
C ALA A 406 14.06 18.19 9.20
N LYS A 407 13.32 18.41 10.28
CA LYS A 407 12.08 17.71 10.55
C LYS A 407 10.92 18.64 10.20
N VAL A 408 10.09 18.28 9.25
CA VAL A 408 8.91 19.03 8.80
C VAL A 408 7.66 18.29 9.28
N MET A 409 6.78 19.01 9.97
CA MET A 409 5.49 18.50 10.46
C MET A 409 4.39 19.46 10.00
N THR A 410 3.30 18.94 9.44
CA THR A 410 2.14 19.73 9.04
C THR A 410 0.85 19.08 9.49
N ASN A 411 -0.19 19.87 9.77
CA ASN A 411 -1.52 19.37 10.08
C ASN A 411 -2.56 19.86 9.05
N GLN A 412 -3.50 18.96 8.72
CA GLN A 412 -4.63 19.19 7.83
C GLN A 412 -4.22 19.79 6.47
N LEU A 413 -3.44 19.04 5.70
CA LEU A 413 -3.02 19.47 4.39
C LEU A 413 -4.11 19.16 3.35
N GLN A 414 -4.55 20.19 2.64
CA GLN A 414 -5.49 20.06 1.53
C GLN A 414 -4.78 20.49 0.25
N LEU A 415 -4.84 19.61 -0.76
CA LEU A 415 -4.41 19.89 -2.12
C LEU A 415 -5.63 19.74 -3.03
N SER A 416 -6.05 20.83 -3.67
CA SER A 416 -7.17 20.79 -4.61
C SER A 416 -6.75 21.28 -5.99
N ASP A 417 -7.00 20.44 -6.99
CA ASP A 417 -6.92 20.73 -8.43
C ASP A 417 -8.33 20.58 -9.04
N PRO A 418 -8.72 21.31 -10.10
CA PRO A 418 -10.02 21.22 -10.78
C PRO A 418 -10.63 19.81 -10.99
N GLN A 419 -9.84 18.75 -11.12
CA GLN A 419 -10.35 17.37 -11.32
C GLN A 419 -10.17 16.45 -10.11
N ASN A 420 -9.32 16.82 -9.15
CA ASN A 420 -8.94 15.95 -8.02
C ASN A 420 -8.85 16.75 -6.72
N ALA A 421 -9.56 16.29 -5.69
CA ALA A 421 -9.37 16.79 -4.33
C ALA A 421 -8.61 15.73 -3.53
N LEU A 422 -7.42 16.09 -3.08
CA LEU A 422 -6.59 15.27 -2.19
C LEU A 422 -6.55 15.93 -0.81
N SER A 423 -6.87 15.17 0.22
CA SER A 423 -6.77 15.63 1.61
C SER A 423 -5.96 14.66 2.46
N LEU A 424 -5.13 15.24 3.32
CA LEU A 424 -4.18 14.55 4.17
C LEU A 424 -4.33 15.06 5.60
N GLU A 425 -4.38 14.15 6.58
CA GLU A 425 -4.46 14.54 7.99
C GLU A 425 -3.18 15.26 8.45
N LYS A 426 -2.02 14.75 8.03
CA LYS A 426 -0.71 15.26 8.46
C LYS A 426 0.37 14.95 7.43
N ILE A 427 1.48 15.68 7.46
CA ILE A 427 2.73 15.29 6.82
C ILE A 427 3.83 15.39 7.86
N ASN A 428 4.46 14.27 8.17
CA ASN A 428 5.63 14.20 9.02
C ASN A 428 6.81 13.70 8.19
N TRP A 429 7.71 14.60 7.81
CA TRP A 429 8.94 14.26 7.13
C TRP A 429 10.14 14.52 8.04
N GLN A 430 11.08 13.59 8.09
CA GLN A 430 12.36 13.79 8.75
C GLN A 430 13.46 13.31 7.81
N GLY A 431 14.30 14.23 7.36
CA GLY A 431 15.28 13.86 6.35
C GLY A 431 16.23 14.97 5.93
N GLY A 432 17.06 14.65 4.96
CA GLY A 432 17.96 15.55 4.28
C GLY A 432 17.66 15.62 2.79
N VAL A 433 17.79 16.81 2.22
CA VAL A 433 17.78 17.05 0.77
C VAL A 433 19.11 17.70 0.41
N ALA A 434 19.83 17.17 -0.57
CA ALA A 434 21.05 17.75 -1.09
C ALA A 434 20.98 17.84 -2.62
N LEU A 435 21.29 19.02 -3.14
CA LEU A 435 21.43 19.30 -4.57
C LEU A 435 22.86 19.79 -4.81
N LYS A 436 23.59 19.12 -5.70
CA LYS A 436 24.94 19.52 -6.12
C LYS A 436 25.02 19.54 -7.64
N GLY A 437 25.09 20.73 -8.22
CA GLY A 437 24.95 20.89 -9.67
C GLY A 437 23.56 20.44 -10.15
N GLN A 438 23.49 19.33 -10.89
CA GLN A 438 22.23 18.72 -11.36
C GLN A 438 21.85 17.43 -10.59
N ALA A 439 22.70 16.99 -9.65
CA ALA A 439 22.47 15.78 -8.86
C ALA A 439 21.61 16.09 -7.62
N LEU A 440 20.47 15.41 -7.48
CA LEU A 440 19.57 15.53 -6.34
C LEU A 440 19.61 14.24 -5.50
N LYS A 441 19.83 14.40 -4.20
CA LYS A 441 19.78 13.33 -3.21
C LYS A 441 18.74 13.68 -2.15
N VAL A 442 17.81 12.76 -1.88
CA VAL A 442 16.79 12.89 -0.83
C VAL A 442 16.91 11.67 0.08
N GLU A 443 17.07 11.90 1.37
CA GLU A 443 17.16 10.86 2.40
C GLU A 443 16.13 11.15 3.51
N GLY A 444 15.42 10.16 4.04
CA GLY A 444 14.58 10.37 5.22
C GLY A 444 13.41 9.40 5.41
N ASP A 445 12.54 9.73 6.34
CA ASP A 445 11.28 9.05 6.60
C ASP A 445 10.10 10.03 6.37
N LEU A 446 9.01 9.53 5.79
CA LEU A 446 7.79 10.28 5.50
C LEU A 446 6.57 9.52 6.03
N ASP A 447 5.76 10.16 6.88
CA ASP A 447 4.47 9.66 7.36
C ASP A 447 3.38 10.66 6.99
N LEU A 448 2.48 10.22 6.10
CA LEU A 448 1.39 11.02 5.53
C LEU A 448 0.05 10.83 6.28
N GLY A 449 -0.01 9.94 7.29
CA GLY A 449 -1.27 9.63 7.98
C GLY A 449 -2.40 9.24 7.03
N HIS A 450 -3.62 9.65 7.36
CA HIS A 450 -4.81 9.34 6.55
C HIS A 450 -4.86 10.19 5.27
N LEU A 451 -5.02 9.52 4.13
CA LEU A 451 -5.08 10.11 2.80
C LEU A 451 -6.45 9.82 2.17
N LEU A 452 -7.12 10.85 1.67
CA LEU A 452 -8.34 10.74 0.87
C LEU A 452 -8.10 11.36 -0.51
N ILE A 453 -8.45 10.62 -1.56
CA ILE A 453 -8.42 11.08 -2.94
C ILE A 453 -9.84 10.97 -3.50
N ASN A 454 -10.40 12.10 -3.90
CA ASN A 454 -11.70 12.17 -4.57
C ASN A 454 -11.49 12.65 -6.00
N HIS A 455 -11.84 11.82 -6.98
CA HIS A 455 -11.82 12.20 -8.38
C HIS A 455 -13.20 12.75 -8.81
N ALA A 456 -13.22 13.93 -9.42
CA ALA A 456 -14.42 14.56 -9.93
C ALA A 456 -14.58 14.25 -11.44
N GLY A 457 -15.55 13.40 -11.78
CA GLY A 457 -15.88 12.99 -13.16
C GLY A 457 -17.11 12.08 -13.23
N GLU A 458 -17.54 11.69 -14.45
CA GLU A 458 -18.70 10.78 -14.66
C GLU A 458 -18.51 9.38 -14.04
N GLN A 459 -17.28 8.98 -13.76
CA GLN A 459 -16.93 7.78 -13.00
C GLN A 459 -16.26 8.19 -11.68
N SER A 460 -17.07 8.65 -10.73
CA SER A 460 -16.57 9.04 -9.41
C SER A 460 -15.89 7.86 -8.72
N ALA A 461 -14.58 7.96 -8.54
CA ALA A 461 -13.79 7.02 -7.75
C ALA A 461 -13.33 7.71 -6.47
N GLN A 462 -13.45 7.00 -5.35
CA GLN A 462 -12.95 7.44 -4.07
C GLN A 462 -11.90 6.45 -3.59
N VAL A 463 -10.72 6.96 -3.24
CA VAL A 463 -9.66 6.20 -2.57
C VAL A 463 -9.48 6.75 -1.18
N ALA A 464 -9.63 5.91 -0.17
CA ALA A 464 -9.26 6.21 1.20
C ALA A 464 -8.10 5.31 1.62
N VAL A 465 -7.11 5.89 2.29
CA VAL A 465 -5.94 5.20 2.83
C VAL A 465 -5.80 5.61 4.29
N ALA A 466 -5.83 4.64 5.21
CA ALA A 466 -5.81 4.91 6.65
C ALA A 466 -4.45 5.43 7.13
N ALA A 467 -3.35 4.88 6.62
CA ALA A 467 -2.01 5.41 6.85
C ALA A 467 -1.07 5.12 5.68
N LEU A 468 -0.25 6.09 5.28
CA LEU A 468 0.84 5.87 4.32
C LEU A 468 2.18 6.29 4.96
N LYS A 469 3.10 5.33 5.09
CA LYS A 469 4.43 5.51 5.65
C LYS A 469 5.48 5.07 4.63
N LEU A 470 6.48 5.89 4.42
CA LEU A 470 7.65 5.63 3.59
C LEU A 470 8.89 5.81 4.46
N GLY A 471 9.52 4.69 4.83
CA GLY A 471 10.72 4.67 5.66
C GLY A 471 11.98 4.37 4.86
N ASN A 472 13.14 4.68 5.44
CA ASN A 472 14.46 4.39 4.85
C ASN A 472 14.60 4.93 3.42
N LEU A 473 13.95 6.07 3.11
CA LEU A 473 14.00 6.65 1.77
C LEU A 473 15.43 7.06 1.44
N LEU A 474 15.99 6.48 0.38
CA LEU A 474 17.24 6.91 -0.24
C LEU A 474 17.00 7.09 -1.72
N PHE A 475 16.60 8.29 -2.12
CA PHE A 475 16.39 8.66 -3.52
C PHE A 475 17.59 9.45 -4.06
N LYS A 476 18.09 9.06 -5.22
CA LYS A 476 19.14 9.76 -5.96
C LYS A 476 18.71 9.95 -7.40
N MET A 477 18.90 11.15 -7.91
CA MET A 477 18.70 11.51 -9.31
C MET A 477 19.96 12.18 -9.83
N ASP A 478 20.58 11.56 -10.84
CA ASP A 478 21.73 12.08 -11.54
C ASP A 478 21.35 12.34 -13.01
N ARG A 479 21.92 13.40 -13.60
CA ARG A 479 21.88 13.63 -15.05
C ARG A 479 23.23 13.29 -15.65
N ASN A 480 23.22 12.51 -16.72
CA ASN A 480 24.45 12.16 -17.43
C ASN A 480 24.89 13.28 -18.40
N ASP A 481 26.10 13.16 -18.96
CA ASP A 481 26.67 14.16 -19.89
C ASP A 481 25.86 14.30 -21.20
N ALA A 482 25.05 13.29 -21.56
CA ALA A 482 24.16 13.30 -22.72
C ALA A 482 22.77 13.92 -22.41
N GLY A 483 22.53 14.37 -21.18
CA GLY A 483 21.24 14.94 -20.75
C GLY A 483 20.19 13.91 -20.35
N GLY A 484 20.55 12.63 -20.32
CA GLY A 484 19.75 11.52 -19.79
C GLY A 484 19.60 11.56 -18.27
N ILE A 485 18.69 10.74 -17.73
CA ILE A 485 18.31 10.72 -16.31
C ILE A 485 18.54 9.33 -15.75
N GLN A 486 19.26 9.26 -14.62
CA GLN A 486 19.41 8.05 -13.81
C GLN A 486 18.78 8.30 -12.43
N LEU A 487 17.73 7.55 -12.10
CA LEU A 487 17.09 7.54 -10.78
C LEU A 487 17.42 6.23 -10.08
N SER A 488 17.71 6.31 -8.79
CA SER A 488 17.74 5.15 -7.91
C SER A 488 17.03 5.47 -6.61
N ASN A 489 16.31 4.49 -6.09
CA ASN A 489 15.58 4.59 -4.84
C ASN A 489 15.71 3.27 -4.09
N HIS A 490 16.03 3.35 -2.80
CA HIS A 490 15.78 2.27 -1.85
C HIS A 490 14.75 2.79 -0.86
N SER A 491 13.67 2.06 -0.62
CA SER A 491 12.73 2.44 0.45
C SER A 491 11.85 1.30 0.93
N ASP A 492 11.32 1.51 2.15
CA ASP A 492 10.29 0.70 2.76
C ASP A 492 8.96 1.48 2.69
N LEU A 493 8.08 1.09 1.77
CA LEU A 493 6.72 1.61 1.68
C LEU A 493 5.77 0.73 2.50
N ARG A 494 4.93 1.35 3.33
CA ARG A 494 3.83 0.69 4.02
C ARG A 494 2.56 1.51 3.90
N VAL A 495 1.52 0.89 3.36
CA VAL A 495 0.19 1.48 3.19
C VAL A 495 -0.78 0.64 4.01
N GLU A 496 -1.43 1.24 5.01
CA GLU A 496 -2.39 0.59 5.90
C GLU A 496 -3.82 1.05 5.52
N GLY A 497 -4.75 0.09 5.43
CA GLY A 497 -6.18 0.32 5.23
C GLY A 497 -6.52 1.08 3.95
N VAL A 498 -6.52 0.41 2.80
CA VAL A 498 -6.93 0.97 1.50
C VAL A 498 -8.37 0.58 1.20
N ASP A 499 -9.25 1.57 1.07
CA ASP A 499 -10.63 1.41 0.61
C ASP A 499 -10.80 2.16 -0.72
N LEU A 500 -11.02 1.41 -1.80
CA LEU A 500 -11.34 1.95 -3.12
C LEU A 500 -12.82 1.68 -3.41
N SER A 501 -13.55 2.74 -3.77
CA SER A 501 -14.94 2.67 -4.20
C SER A 501 -15.05 3.19 -5.64
N ILE A 502 -15.56 2.35 -6.53
CA ILE A 502 -15.81 2.65 -7.94
C ILE A 502 -17.25 2.28 -8.31
N PRO A 503 -17.83 2.80 -9.41
CA PRO A 503 -19.23 2.52 -9.77
C PRO A 503 -19.57 1.03 -9.90
N GLN A 504 -18.58 0.21 -10.29
CA GLN A 504 -18.76 -1.23 -10.53
C GLN A 504 -18.48 -2.10 -9.30
N GLY A 505 -17.94 -1.56 -8.20
CA GLY A 505 -17.52 -2.37 -7.07
C GLY A 505 -16.70 -1.65 -6.01
N THR A 506 -16.24 -2.41 -5.02
CA THR A 506 -15.38 -1.93 -3.94
C THR A 506 -14.17 -2.83 -3.80
N VAL A 507 -13.02 -2.27 -3.43
CA VAL A 507 -11.81 -3.01 -3.10
C VAL A 507 -11.33 -2.56 -1.74
N GLN A 508 -11.11 -3.50 -0.83
CA GLN A 508 -10.59 -3.28 0.50
C GLN A 508 -9.28 -4.03 0.66
N LEU A 509 -8.32 -3.40 1.34
CA LEU A 509 -7.03 -4.00 1.62
C LEU A 509 -6.53 -3.54 2.99
N ALA A 510 -6.16 -4.47 3.87
CA ALA A 510 -5.68 -4.11 5.21
C ALA A 510 -4.26 -3.51 5.17
N GLU A 511 -3.36 -4.05 4.33
CA GLU A 511 -1.97 -3.59 4.29
C GLU A 511 -1.31 -3.91 2.93
N VAL A 512 -0.62 -2.92 2.33
CA VAL A 512 0.44 -3.12 1.33
C VAL A 512 1.77 -2.82 2.01
N PHE A 513 2.78 -3.65 1.79
CA PHE A 513 4.16 -3.27 2.08
C PHE A 513 5.06 -3.59 0.90
N TRP A 514 6.03 -2.72 0.66
CA TRP A 514 7.11 -2.95 -0.29
C TRP A 514 8.43 -2.55 0.37
N SER A 515 9.44 -3.38 0.19
CA SER A 515 10.81 -3.11 0.64
C SER A 515 11.76 -3.55 -0.45
N GLY A 516 12.49 -2.60 -1.03
CA GLY A 516 13.35 -2.92 -2.16
C GLY A 516 14.02 -1.72 -2.80
N ASP A 517 14.71 -2.03 -3.89
CA ASP A 517 15.35 -1.10 -4.78
C ASP A 517 14.49 -0.83 -6.00
N PHE A 518 14.53 0.39 -6.47
CA PHE A 518 13.92 0.89 -7.69
C PHE A 518 15.00 1.67 -8.46
N SER A 519 15.05 1.49 -9.77
CA SER A 519 15.95 2.24 -10.64
C SER A 519 15.24 2.61 -11.94
N LEU A 520 15.53 3.80 -12.43
CA LEU A 520 15.14 4.28 -13.74
C LEU A 520 16.41 4.73 -14.46
N ASP A 521 16.68 4.21 -15.64
CA ASP A 521 17.81 4.63 -16.47
C ASP A 521 17.32 5.05 -17.85
N GLN A 522 17.59 6.30 -18.22
CA GLN A 522 17.34 6.87 -19.53
C GLN A 522 18.67 7.44 -20.07
N PRO A 523 19.38 6.70 -20.94
CA PRO A 523 20.72 7.07 -21.39
C PRO A 523 20.75 8.35 -22.23
N ASP A 524 19.77 8.53 -23.11
CA ASP A 524 19.68 9.67 -24.03
C ASP A 524 18.19 10.07 -24.22
N PRO A 525 17.81 11.33 -23.93
CA PRO A 525 16.45 11.82 -24.12
C PRO A 525 15.95 11.76 -25.57
N GLU A 526 16.83 11.75 -26.57
CA GLU A 526 16.44 11.66 -27.99
C GLU A 526 16.14 10.22 -28.44
N THR A 527 16.72 9.20 -27.79
CA THR A 527 16.55 7.78 -28.18
C THR A 527 15.26 7.14 -27.65
N ALA A 528 14.53 7.80 -26.75
CA ALA A 528 13.32 7.31 -26.08
C ALA A 528 13.47 5.94 -25.37
N VAL A 529 14.68 5.40 -25.23
CA VAL A 529 14.93 4.15 -24.50
C VAL A 529 14.97 4.42 -23.01
N MET A 530 14.10 3.76 -22.26
CA MET A 530 14.02 3.88 -20.81
C MET A 530 13.95 2.49 -20.20
N THR A 531 14.78 2.24 -19.19
CA THR A 531 14.76 1.00 -18.41
C THR A 531 14.30 1.31 -16.99
N LEU A 532 13.16 0.75 -16.61
CA LEU A 532 12.62 0.77 -15.26
C LEU A 532 12.90 -0.59 -14.63
N ALA A 533 13.55 -0.67 -13.46
CA ALA A 533 13.76 -1.93 -12.78
C ALA A 533 13.50 -1.82 -11.28
N THR A 534 12.87 -2.84 -10.69
CA THR A 534 12.63 -2.96 -9.26
C THR A 534 13.11 -4.30 -8.76
N GLU A 535 13.62 -4.37 -7.54
CA GLU A 535 14.02 -5.61 -6.88
C GLU A 535 13.65 -5.53 -5.41
N GLY A 536 12.93 -6.52 -4.89
CA GLY A 536 12.61 -6.55 -3.47
C GLY A 536 11.40 -7.39 -3.13
N ARG A 537 10.88 -7.16 -1.92
CA ARG A 537 9.75 -7.87 -1.35
C ARG A 537 8.51 -6.99 -1.37
N LEU A 538 7.46 -7.44 -2.07
CA LEU A 538 6.12 -6.86 -2.06
C LEU A 538 5.20 -7.81 -1.28
N GLY A 539 4.35 -7.28 -0.43
CA GLY A 539 3.30 -8.07 0.19
C GLY A 539 2.00 -7.32 0.39
N LEU A 540 0.91 -8.07 0.36
CA LEU A 540 -0.46 -7.62 0.52
C LEU A 540 -1.11 -8.45 1.63
N LYS A 541 -1.94 -7.84 2.46
CA LYS A 541 -2.71 -8.54 3.50
C LYS A 541 -4.19 -8.19 3.40
N SER A 542 -5.02 -9.21 3.52
CA SER A 542 -6.47 -9.15 3.57
C SER A 542 -7.06 -8.30 2.44
N PHE A 543 -6.88 -8.76 1.20
CA PHE A 543 -7.53 -8.22 0.03
C PHE A 543 -8.96 -8.74 -0.06
N GLU A 544 -9.93 -7.85 -0.31
CA GLU A 544 -11.30 -8.20 -0.64
C GLU A 544 -11.82 -7.26 -1.74
N GLY A 545 -12.09 -7.80 -2.92
CA GLY A 545 -12.69 -7.10 -4.04
C GLY A 545 -14.12 -7.60 -4.28
N ASN A 546 -15.09 -6.70 -4.23
CA ASN A 546 -16.50 -6.99 -4.47
C ASN A 546 -16.98 -6.28 -5.75
N VAL A 547 -17.47 -7.04 -6.73
CA VAL A 547 -18.01 -6.55 -8.01
C VAL A 547 -19.52 -6.70 -8.01
N SER A 548 -20.26 -5.61 -8.27
CA SER A 548 -21.72 -5.57 -8.12
C SER A 548 -22.48 -6.35 -9.20
N ASP A 549 -21.94 -6.43 -10.41
CA ASP A 549 -22.52 -7.15 -11.55
C ASP A 549 -21.38 -7.93 -12.24
N PRO A 550 -21.35 -9.28 -12.18
CA PRO A 550 -22.45 -10.21 -11.85
C PRO A 550 -22.67 -10.51 -10.37
N GLY A 551 -22.07 -9.77 -9.42
CA GLY A 551 -22.25 -9.98 -7.98
C GLY A 551 -21.24 -10.96 -7.38
N MET A 552 -19.95 -10.70 -7.57
CA MET A 552 -18.85 -11.59 -7.17
C MET A 552 -17.93 -10.95 -6.15
N SER A 553 -17.34 -11.78 -5.31
CA SER A 553 -16.30 -11.38 -4.35
C SER A 553 -15.05 -12.23 -4.57
N LEU A 554 -13.89 -11.58 -4.68
CA LEU A 554 -12.58 -12.20 -4.66
C LEU A 554 -11.86 -11.75 -3.40
N SER A 555 -11.40 -12.68 -2.57
CA SER A 555 -10.56 -12.37 -1.42
C SER A 555 -9.26 -13.14 -1.41
N ASN A 556 -8.26 -12.56 -0.75
CA ASN A 556 -6.96 -13.17 -0.49
C ASN A 556 -6.47 -12.76 0.90
N GLU A 557 -6.06 -13.73 1.73
CA GLU A 557 -5.58 -13.44 3.09
C GLU A 557 -4.21 -12.78 3.07
N GLN A 558 -3.30 -13.30 2.24
CA GLN A 558 -1.95 -12.78 2.11
C GLN A 558 -1.41 -13.06 0.71
N PHE A 559 -0.65 -12.12 0.18
CA PHE A 559 0.20 -12.31 -0.98
C PHE A 559 1.59 -11.80 -0.67
N GLU A 560 2.60 -12.52 -1.14
CA GLU A 560 3.99 -12.09 -1.11
C GLU A 560 4.65 -12.36 -2.45
N TRP A 561 5.45 -11.40 -2.91
CA TRP A 561 6.39 -11.53 -4.01
C TRP A 561 7.78 -11.15 -3.51
N ASN A 562 8.79 -11.92 -3.90
CA ASN A 562 10.18 -11.57 -3.71
C ASN A 562 10.94 -11.79 -5.02
N GLY A 563 11.47 -10.72 -5.59
CA GLY A 563 12.18 -10.79 -6.86
C GLY A 563 12.32 -9.46 -7.57
N ARG A 564 12.77 -9.54 -8.81
CA ARG A 564 13.06 -8.43 -9.70
C ARG A 564 12.01 -8.30 -10.79
N PHE A 565 11.62 -7.08 -11.12
CA PHE A 565 10.89 -6.72 -12.34
C PHE A 565 11.70 -5.72 -13.12
N ALA A 566 11.64 -5.77 -14.46
CA ALA A 566 12.15 -4.70 -15.30
C ALA A 566 11.26 -4.50 -16.53
N LEU A 567 11.08 -3.23 -16.91
CA LEU A 567 10.38 -2.77 -18.09
C LEU A 567 11.36 -1.95 -18.91
N LYS A 568 11.57 -2.35 -20.17
CA LYS A 568 12.40 -1.63 -21.12
C LYS A 568 11.52 -1.08 -22.25
N THR A 569 11.56 0.23 -22.44
CA THR A 569 10.83 0.94 -23.51
C THR A 569 11.83 1.49 -24.55
N GLY A 570 11.37 1.84 -25.76
CA GLY A 570 12.20 2.46 -26.81
C GLY A 570 12.72 1.53 -27.92
N GLY A 571 12.19 0.31 -28.05
CA GLY A 571 12.34 -0.56 -29.23
C GLY A 571 11.05 -0.65 -30.07
N GLU A 572 10.94 -1.63 -30.98
CA GLU A 572 9.70 -1.89 -31.75
C GLU A 572 8.50 -2.24 -30.83
N ALA A 573 8.76 -2.81 -29.64
CA ALA A 573 7.77 -3.09 -28.59
C ALA A 573 8.41 -2.98 -27.19
N PRO A 574 7.64 -2.62 -26.13
CA PRO A 574 8.13 -2.67 -24.75
C PRO A 574 8.35 -4.11 -24.30
N ALA A 575 9.48 -4.39 -23.65
CA ALA A 575 9.82 -5.70 -23.11
C ALA A 575 9.67 -5.67 -21.58
N VAL A 576 8.98 -6.68 -21.02
CA VAL A 576 8.84 -6.87 -19.57
C VAL A 576 9.58 -8.14 -19.18
N THR A 577 10.46 -8.05 -18.19
CA THR A 577 11.13 -9.20 -17.58
C THR A 577 10.82 -9.26 -16.09
N ALA A 578 10.68 -10.46 -15.54
CA ALA A 578 10.44 -10.68 -14.12
C ALA A 578 11.17 -11.94 -13.66
N GLU A 579 11.81 -11.90 -12.50
CA GLU A 579 12.52 -13.03 -11.91
C GLU A 579 12.27 -13.09 -10.40
N GLY A 580 11.75 -14.19 -9.86
CA GLY A 580 11.48 -14.27 -8.42
C GLY A 580 10.62 -15.44 -7.97
N ALA A 581 9.96 -15.26 -6.83
CA ALA A 581 9.01 -16.21 -6.27
C ALA A 581 7.78 -15.48 -5.69
N SER A 582 6.62 -16.12 -5.76
CA SER A 582 5.38 -15.62 -5.16
C SER A 582 4.67 -16.68 -4.33
N GLN A 583 3.93 -16.20 -3.34
CA GLN A 583 3.02 -16.99 -2.53
C GLN A 583 1.70 -16.24 -2.35
N PHE A 584 0.58 -16.93 -2.49
CA PHE A 584 -0.74 -16.47 -2.10
C PHE A 584 -1.29 -17.44 -1.06
N ASP A 585 -1.86 -16.91 0.02
CA ASP A 585 -2.55 -17.69 1.05
C ASP A 585 -4.04 -17.29 1.09
N GLY A 586 -4.91 -18.29 1.17
CA GLY A 586 -6.35 -18.13 1.34
C GLY A 586 -7.02 -17.35 0.22
N ILE A 587 -6.99 -17.86 -1.02
CA ILE A 587 -7.75 -17.28 -2.14
C ILE A 587 -9.17 -17.83 -2.11
N THR A 588 -10.19 -16.97 -2.13
CA THR A 588 -11.58 -17.42 -2.28
C THR A 588 -12.32 -16.59 -3.31
N PHE A 589 -13.14 -17.25 -4.11
CA PHE A 589 -14.05 -16.63 -5.07
C PHE A 589 -15.48 -17.03 -4.72
N ARG A 590 -16.31 -16.04 -4.41
CA ARG A 590 -17.66 -16.23 -3.86
C ARG A 590 -18.69 -15.52 -4.73
N ASP A 591 -19.80 -16.20 -4.99
CA ASP A 591 -21.01 -15.54 -5.48
C ASP A 591 -21.71 -14.85 -4.31
N THR A 592 -21.79 -13.52 -4.36
CA THR A 592 -22.36 -12.72 -3.27
C THR A 592 -23.88 -12.85 -3.17
N ARG A 593 -24.55 -13.28 -4.24
CA ARG A 593 -26.02 -13.44 -4.28
C ARG A 593 -26.44 -14.71 -3.55
N SER A 594 -25.73 -15.81 -3.78
CA SER A 594 -25.98 -17.11 -3.13
C SER A 594 -25.15 -17.34 -1.87
N GLN A 595 -24.12 -16.53 -1.63
CA GLN A 595 -23.09 -16.68 -0.59
C GLN A 595 -22.24 -17.97 -0.73
N VAL A 596 -22.33 -18.67 -1.87
CA VAL A 596 -21.56 -19.90 -2.15
C VAL A 596 -20.14 -19.55 -2.57
N VAL A 597 -19.16 -20.25 -1.99
CA VAL A 597 -17.76 -20.21 -2.44
C VAL A 597 -17.63 -21.14 -3.64
N LEU A 598 -17.41 -20.59 -4.83
CA LEU A 598 -17.28 -21.37 -6.07
C LEU A 598 -15.88 -21.97 -6.19
N PHE A 599 -14.88 -21.25 -5.72
CA PHE A 599 -13.47 -21.64 -5.73
C PHE A 599 -12.82 -21.21 -4.42
N ALA A 600 -12.08 -22.12 -3.78
CA ALA A 600 -11.20 -21.81 -2.66
C ALA A 600 -9.84 -22.50 -2.85
N LEU A 601 -8.78 -21.82 -2.42
CA LEU A 601 -7.42 -22.35 -2.43
C LEU A 601 -6.70 -21.91 -1.16
N GLU A 602 -6.23 -22.87 -0.36
CA GLU A 602 -5.50 -22.57 0.88
C GLU A 602 -4.17 -21.86 0.59
N GLN A 603 -3.44 -22.32 -0.42
CA GLN A 603 -2.16 -21.73 -0.79
C GLN A 603 -1.81 -21.97 -2.27
N LEU A 604 -1.22 -20.95 -2.90
CA LEU A 604 -0.54 -21.02 -4.20
C LEU A 604 0.90 -20.56 -4.04
N LYS A 605 1.87 -21.42 -4.34
CA LYS A 605 3.29 -21.07 -4.32
C LYS A 605 3.89 -21.22 -5.72
N MET A 606 4.58 -20.19 -6.20
CA MET A 606 5.30 -20.17 -7.46
C MET A 606 6.78 -19.93 -7.20
N THR A 607 7.64 -20.81 -7.70
CA THR A 607 9.09 -20.81 -7.46
C THR A 607 9.84 -20.63 -8.77
N GLU A 608 10.87 -19.78 -8.76
CA GLU A 608 11.68 -19.43 -9.94
C GLU A 608 10.83 -18.95 -11.13
N VAL A 609 9.92 -18.01 -10.86
CA VAL A 609 9.15 -17.31 -11.90
C VAL A 609 10.13 -16.53 -12.76
N ALA A 610 10.13 -16.78 -14.07
CA ALA A 610 10.95 -16.08 -15.06
C ALA A 610 10.08 -15.62 -16.24
N ILE A 611 10.07 -14.32 -16.51
CA ILE A 611 9.48 -13.73 -17.73
C ILE A 611 10.62 -13.14 -18.54
N THR A 612 10.78 -13.60 -19.78
CA THR A 612 11.85 -13.17 -20.69
C THR A 612 11.37 -12.09 -21.67
N GLU A 613 12.29 -11.41 -22.35
CA GLU A 613 11.98 -10.36 -23.34
C GLU A 613 11.07 -10.85 -24.50
N GLY A 614 11.02 -12.17 -24.76
CA GLY A 614 10.12 -12.78 -25.74
C GLY A 614 8.71 -13.10 -25.23
N ASN A 615 8.29 -12.53 -24.09
CA ASN A 615 7.03 -12.84 -23.39
C ASN A 615 6.85 -14.34 -23.07
N ARG A 616 7.95 -15.08 -22.94
CA ARG A 616 7.92 -16.45 -22.42
C ARG A 616 7.92 -16.41 -20.90
N LEU A 617 6.87 -16.97 -20.30
CA LEU A 617 6.75 -17.25 -18.87
C LEU A 617 7.30 -18.65 -18.60
N ALA A 618 8.15 -18.81 -17.59
CA ALA A 618 8.64 -20.10 -17.14
C ALA A 618 8.68 -20.16 -15.61
N MET A 619 8.45 -21.34 -15.05
CA MET A 619 8.54 -21.60 -13.60
C MET A 619 9.11 -22.99 -13.34
N ALA A 620 9.97 -23.12 -12.34
CA ALA A 620 10.48 -24.42 -11.90
C ALA A 620 9.37 -25.22 -11.19
N GLU A 621 8.55 -24.56 -10.38
CA GLU A 621 7.43 -25.20 -9.68
C GLU A 621 6.27 -24.24 -9.42
N THR A 622 5.04 -24.73 -9.64
CA THR A 622 3.82 -24.13 -9.12
C THR A 622 3.06 -25.15 -8.27
N ALA A 623 2.96 -24.89 -6.98
CA ALA A 623 2.30 -25.75 -6.01
C ALA A 623 0.98 -25.12 -5.53
N PHE A 624 -0.12 -25.83 -5.74
CA PHE A 624 -1.45 -25.52 -5.23
C PHE A 624 -1.71 -26.42 -4.02
N LYS A 625 -2.24 -25.88 -2.93
CA LYS A 625 -2.63 -26.66 -1.74
C LYS A 625 -4.09 -26.38 -1.38
N GLY A 626 -4.84 -27.45 -1.10
CA GLY A 626 -6.23 -27.36 -0.64
C GLY A 626 -7.14 -26.65 -1.64
N LEU A 627 -7.10 -27.06 -2.90
CA LEU A 627 -7.99 -26.52 -3.93
C LEU A 627 -9.38 -27.15 -3.80
N GLU A 628 -10.42 -26.32 -3.72
CA GLU A 628 -11.81 -26.73 -3.63
C GLU A 628 -12.66 -26.00 -4.69
N LEU A 629 -13.47 -26.77 -5.42
CA LEU A 629 -14.49 -26.27 -6.35
C LEU A 629 -15.87 -26.71 -5.88
N SER A 630 -16.83 -25.78 -5.86
CA SER A 630 -18.22 -26.08 -5.49
C SER A 630 -19.22 -25.55 -6.50
N ALA A 631 -20.30 -26.30 -6.70
CA ALA A 631 -21.45 -25.87 -7.49
C ALA A 631 -22.56 -25.32 -6.57
N PRO A 632 -23.27 -24.26 -7.00
CA PRO A 632 -24.46 -23.80 -6.31
C PRO A 632 -25.61 -24.79 -6.56
N VAL A 633 -25.99 -25.58 -5.55
CA VAL A 633 -27.16 -26.47 -5.58
C VAL A 633 -28.02 -26.17 -4.36
N GLU A 634 -29.34 -26.00 -4.54
CA GLU A 634 -30.36 -25.94 -3.47
C GLU A 634 -29.93 -25.35 -2.09
N GLN A 635 -29.52 -24.07 -2.05
CA GLN A 635 -29.14 -23.29 -0.85
C GLN A 635 -27.92 -23.78 -0.03
N GLU A 636 -27.34 -24.95 -0.32
CA GLU A 636 -26.09 -25.44 0.28
C GLU A 636 -25.14 -25.93 -0.83
N GLY A 637 -24.00 -25.26 -1.03
CA GLY A 637 -23.06 -25.59 -2.11
C GLY A 637 -22.58 -27.05 -2.07
N GLU A 638 -22.61 -27.75 -3.21
CA GLU A 638 -22.11 -29.12 -3.34
C GLU A 638 -20.64 -29.09 -3.80
N ARG A 639 -19.75 -29.70 -3.02
CA ARG A 639 -18.33 -29.85 -3.37
C ARG A 639 -18.18 -30.78 -4.57
N ILE A 640 -17.66 -30.24 -5.67
CA ILE A 640 -17.43 -30.97 -6.93
C ILE A 640 -16.04 -31.60 -6.94
N LEU A 641 -15.04 -30.84 -6.49
CA LEU A 641 -13.65 -31.26 -6.49
C LEU A 641 -12.96 -30.71 -5.23
N PHE A 642 -12.20 -31.56 -4.58
CA PHE A 642 -11.17 -31.18 -3.63
C PHE A 642 -9.87 -31.86 -4.00
N THR A 643 -8.74 -31.21 -3.73
CA THR A 643 -7.41 -31.83 -3.84
C THR A 643 -6.48 -31.25 -2.80
N GLU A 644 -5.76 -32.14 -2.11
CA GLU A 644 -4.79 -31.76 -1.07
C GLU A 644 -3.64 -30.95 -1.66
N SER A 645 -3.07 -31.41 -2.78
CA SER A 645 -2.04 -30.67 -3.50
C SER A 645 -1.97 -30.96 -4.99
N ILE A 646 -1.59 -29.96 -5.78
CA ILE A 646 -1.21 -30.08 -7.19
C ILE A 646 0.16 -29.42 -7.36
N HIS A 647 1.12 -30.12 -7.95
CA HIS A 647 2.43 -29.58 -8.31
C HIS A 647 2.61 -29.60 -9.83
N LEU A 648 2.85 -28.44 -10.44
CA LEU A 648 3.29 -28.32 -11.83
C LEU A 648 4.80 -28.08 -11.83
N ARG A 649 5.59 -28.98 -12.41
CA ARG A 649 7.06 -28.90 -12.44
C ARG A 649 7.58 -28.56 -13.83
N ASP A 650 8.59 -27.70 -13.86
CA ASP A 650 9.28 -27.25 -15.07
C ASP A 650 8.31 -26.88 -16.20
N TRP A 651 7.47 -25.87 -15.97
CA TRP A 651 6.50 -25.45 -16.97
C TRP A 651 6.82 -24.08 -17.56
N SER A 652 6.43 -23.88 -18.82
CA SER A 652 6.57 -22.61 -19.52
C SER A 652 5.42 -22.36 -20.49
N PHE A 653 5.17 -21.09 -20.77
CA PHE A 653 4.14 -20.64 -21.69
C PHE A 653 4.69 -19.53 -22.59
N SER A 654 4.42 -19.62 -23.90
CA SER A 654 4.58 -18.52 -24.85
C SER A 654 3.57 -18.63 -25.98
N MET A 655 3.35 -17.57 -26.76
CA MET A 655 2.43 -17.63 -27.90
C MET A 655 2.96 -18.50 -29.06
N GLU A 656 4.28 -18.70 -29.14
CA GLU A 656 4.93 -19.51 -30.19
C GLU A 656 4.98 -21.00 -29.80
N ASP A 657 5.46 -21.30 -28.59
CA ASP A 657 5.62 -22.68 -28.11
C ASP A 657 4.34 -23.26 -27.45
N GLY A 658 3.35 -22.41 -27.11
CA GLY A 658 2.19 -22.81 -26.32
C GLY A 658 2.52 -23.12 -24.86
N LEU A 659 1.75 -24.01 -24.24
CA LEU A 659 1.94 -24.46 -22.85
C LEU A 659 2.76 -25.76 -22.82
N VAL A 660 3.91 -25.73 -22.18
CA VAL A 660 4.79 -26.91 -21.98
C VAL A 660 4.91 -27.20 -20.49
N ILE A 661 4.63 -28.42 -20.04
CA ILE A 661 4.72 -28.86 -18.65
C ILE A 661 5.44 -30.21 -18.60
N LYS A 662 6.55 -30.33 -17.85
CA LYS A 662 7.19 -31.66 -17.72
C LYS A 662 6.39 -32.60 -16.82
N GLN A 663 5.88 -32.12 -15.70
CA GLN A 663 5.16 -33.00 -14.77
C GLN A 663 4.00 -32.30 -14.06
N ILE A 664 2.86 -32.98 -14.00
CA ILE A 664 1.72 -32.62 -13.15
C ILE A 664 1.54 -33.72 -12.11
N GLU A 665 1.80 -33.41 -10.86
CA GLU A 665 1.62 -34.33 -9.73
C GLU A 665 0.40 -33.89 -8.91
N LYS A 666 -0.55 -34.78 -8.68
CA LYS A 666 -1.77 -34.48 -7.90
C LYS A 666 -1.90 -35.43 -6.73
N GLN A 667 -2.34 -34.94 -5.58
CA GLN A 667 -2.55 -35.75 -4.38
C GLN A 667 -3.90 -35.46 -3.72
N GLY A 668 -4.49 -36.52 -3.15
CA GLY A 668 -5.67 -36.40 -2.29
C GLY A 668 -6.90 -35.89 -3.02
N ILE A 669 -7.10 -36.33 -4.27
CA ILE A 669 -8.25 -35.90 -5.09
C ILE A 669 -9.53 -36.51 -4.51
N GLU A 670 -10.53 -35.69 -4.25
CA GLU A 670 -11.90 -36.11 -3.95
C GLU A 670 -12.84 -35.43 -4.94
N LYS A 671 -13.45 -36.21 -5.84
CA LYS A 671 -14.33 -35.68 -6.90
C LYS A 671 -15.74 -36.25 -6.77
N THR A 672 -16.75 -35.41 -6.90
CA THR A 672 -18.16 -35.81 -6.89
C THR A 672 -18.78 -35.58 -8.26
N LEU A 673 -19.12 -36.67 -8.95
CA LEU A 673 -19.87 -36.69 -10.19
C LEU A 673 -21.33 -37.03 -9.87
N ARG A 674 -22.22 -36.03 -9.96
CA ARG A 674 -23.63 -36.23 -9.71
C ARG A 674 -24.47 -35.87 -10.92
N ARG A 675 -25.26 -36.82 -11.40
CA ARG A 675 -26.32 -36.55 -12.38
C ARG A 675 -27.64 -36.34 -11.63
N SER A 676 -28.22 -35.16 -11.78
CA SER A 676 -29.50 -34.81 -11.18
C SER A 676 -30.66 -35.63 -11.79
N GLY A 677 -31.80 -35.70 -11.12
CA GLY A 677 -33.02 -36.32 -11.67
C GLY A 677 -33.55 -35.67 -12.96
N LYS A 678 -33.05 -34.48 -13.32
CA LYS A 678 -33.32 -33.83 -14.63
C LYS A 678 -32.33 -34.25 -15.73
N GLY A 679 -31.30 -35.01 -15.38
CA GLY A 679 -30.31 -35.54 -16.33
C GLY A 679 -29.02 -34.71 -16.47
N HIS A 680 -28.90 -33.56 -15.80
CA HIS A 680 -27.69 -32.72 -15.84
C HIS A 680 -26.63 -33.18 -14.85
N TRP A 681 -25.36 -33.19 -15.29
CA TRP A 681 -24.21 -33.44 -14.43
C TRP A 681 -23.77 -32.16 -13.73
N ASN A 682 -23.50 -32.23 -12.42
CA ASN A 682 -23.03 -31.09 -11.62
C ASN A 682 -21.76 -30.42 -12.18
N VAL A 683 -20.84 -31.20 -12.77
CA VAL A 683 -19.63 -30.67 -13.44
C VAL A 683 -19.97 -29.84 -14.69
N VAL A 684 -20.98 -30.25 -15.46
CA VAL A 684 -21.41 -29.52 -16.67
C VAL A 684 -22.08 -28.21 -16.25
N VAL A 685 -22.95 -28.24 -15.24
CA VAL A 685 -23.58 -27.05 -14.68
C VAL A 685 -22.53 -26.05 -14.16
N PHE A 686 -21.48 -26.54 -13.50
CA PHE A 686 -20.36 -25.69 -13.08
C PHE A 686 -19.59 -25.10 -14.26
N GLN A 687 -19.31 -25.89 -15.30
CA GLN A 687 -18.63 -25.42 -16.50
C GLN A 687 -19.44 -24.33 -17.23
N GLU A 688 -20.75 -24.53 -17.39
CA GLU A 688 -21.66 -23.56 -18.00
C GLU A 688 -21.69 -22.26 -17.17
N LEU A 689 -21.83 -22.37 -15.83
CA LEU A 689 -21.77 -21.23 -14.91
C LEU A 689 -20.44 -20.47 -15.03
N MET A 690 -19.31 -21.18 -15.05
CA MET A 690 -18.00 -20.54 -15.19
C MET A 690 -17.84 -19.90 -16.57
N THR A 691 -18.40 -20.50 -17.62
CA THR A 691 -18.38 -19.93 -18.97
C THR A 691 -19.19 -18.64 -19.02
N GLU A 692 -20.42 -18.63 -18.49
CA GLU A 692 -21.26 -17.43 -18.35
C GLU A 692 -20.53 -16.31 -17.58
N LEU A 693 -19.88 -16.66 -16.46
CA LEU A 693 -19.12 -15.70 -15.65
C LEU A 693 -17.89 -15.14 -16.37
N LEU A 694 -17.24 -15.91 -17.24
CA LEU A 694 -16.03 -15.52 -17.95
C LEU A 694 -16.31 -14.77 -19.26
N THR A 695 -17.37 -15.11 -19.98
CA THR A 695 -17.70 -14.49 -21.29
C THR A 695 -18.73 -13.37 -21.18
N GLY A 696 -19.53 -13.34 -20.10
CA GLY A 696 -20.66 -12.41 -19.96
C GLY A 696 -21.82 -12.71 -20.92
N GLU A 697 -21.75 -13.80 -21.69
CA GLU A 697 -22.81 -14.26 -22.58
C GLU A 697 -23.73 -15.20 -21.80
N ALA A 698 -24.79 -14.63 -21.22
CA ALA A 698 -25.86 -15.41 -20.59
C ALA A 698 -26.72 -16.09 -21.67
N GLU A 699 -26.39 -17.32 -22.06
CA GLU A 699 -27.46 -18.22 -22.49
C GLU A 699 -28.30 -18.50 -21.24
N LYS A 700 -29.54 -18.02 -21.24
CA LYS A 700 -30.47 -18.17 -20.11
C LYS A 700 -30.47 -19.64 -19.65
N ILE A 701 -29.96 -19.87 -18.44
CA ILE A 701 -30.19 -21.09 -17.68
C ILE A 701 -31.67 -21.10 -17.29
N ASP A 702 -32.55 -21.47 -18.22
CA ASP A 702 -33.88 -21.95 -17.85
C ASP A 702 -33.67 -23.35 -17.29
N ALA A 703 -33.57 -23.44 -15.96
CA ALA A 703 -33.73 -24.69 -15.21
C ALA A 703 -35.12 -25.36 -15.42
N GLU A 704 -35.94 -24.81 -16.33
CA GLU A 704 -37.25 -25.28 -16.80
C GLU A 704 -37.24 -25.72 -18.30
N ALA A 705 -36.09 -25.79 -18.97
CA ALA A 705 -36.03 -26.35 -20.33
C ALA A 705 -36.31 -27.87 -20.32
N GLN A 706 -37.11 -28.30 -21.30
CA GLN A 706 -37.85 -29.56 -21.34
C GLN A 706 -36.99 -30.82 -21.12
N PRO A 707 -37.52 -31.84 -20.43
CA PRO A 707 -36.80 -33.07 -20.17
C PRO A 707 -36.36 -33.75 -21.46
N ALA A 708 -35.19 -34.41 -21.38
CA ALA A 708 -34.64 -35.24 -22.43
C ALA A 708 -35.71 -36.16 -23.04
N VAL A 709 -35.83 -36.06 -24.36
CA VAL A 709 -36.69 -36.85 -25.24
C VAL A 709 -36.59 -38.33 -24.87
N SER A 710 -37.74 -38.95 -24.64
CA SER A 710 -37.81 -40.38 -24.30
C SER A 710 -37.32 -41.23 -25.49
N LEU A 711 -36.72 -42.40 -25.23
CA LEU A 711 -36.32 -43.36 -26.28
C LEU A 711 -37.48 -43.72 -27.23
N GLN A 712 -38.73 -43.60 -26.78
CA GLN A 712 -39.94 -43.82 -27.59
C GLN A 712 -40.19 -42.73 -28.64
N GLU A 713 -39.78 -41.48 -28.39
CA GLU A 713 -39.84 -40.40 -29.38
C GLU A 713 -38.69 -40.48 -30.39
N VAL A 714 -37.55 -41.08 -30.03
CA VAL A 714 -36.46 -41.37 -30.97
C VAL A 714 -36.87 -42.46 -31.95
N GLU A 715 -37.50 -43.55 -31.48
CA GLU A 715 -38.03 -44.61 -32.35
C GLU A 715 -39.17 -44.10 -33.26
N GLN A 716 -40.07 -43.25 -32.77
CA GLN A 716 -41.15 -42.68 -33.60
C GLN A 716 -40.66 -41.64 -34.63
N LYS A 717 -39.54 -40.96 -34.37
CA LYS A 717 -38.94 -40.02 -35.32
C LYS A 717 -38.04 -40.70 -36.35
N LEU A 718 -37.57 -41.93 -36.08
CA LEU A 718 -36.83 -42.78 -37.01
C LEU A 718 -37.72 -43.43 -38.08
N GLU A 719 -39.02 -43.63 -37.83
CA GLU A 719 -39.95 -44.20 -38.84
C GLU A 719 -40.48 -43.17 -39.86
N VAL A 720 -40.23 -41.87 -39.68
CA VAL A 720 -40.72 -40.82 -40.58
C VAL A 720 -39.59 -39.91 -41.04
N THR A 721 -38.47 -40.46 -41.52
CA THR A 721 -37.54 -39.72 -42.40
C THR A 721 -36.70 -40.71 -43.21
N GLU A 722 -37.28 -41.32 -44.25
CA GLU A 722 -36.51 -41.71 -45.43
C GLU A 722 -36.19 -40.44 -46.25
N GLU A 723 -35.40 -39.52 -45.68
CA GLU A 723 -34.66 -38.56 -46.49
C GLU A 723 -33.31 -39.18 -46.82
N LYS A 724 -33.11 -39.34 -48.12
CA LYS A 724 -31.85 -39.55 -48.82
C LYS A 724 -30.67 -39.08 -47.97
N THR A 725 -29.97 -40.04 -47.38
CA THR A 725 -28.72 -39.86 -46.66
C THR A 725 -27.79 -39.05 -47.56
N ALA A 726 -27.62 -37.77 -47.25
CA ALA A 726 -26.42 -37.07 -47.64
C ALA A 726 -25.30 -37.86 -46.97
N GLN A 727 -24.52 -38.55 -47.79
CA GLN A 727 -23.24 -39.13 -47.39
C GLN A 727 -22.51 -38.06 -46.57
N PRO A 728 -22.06 -38.36 -45.34
CA PRO A 728 -21.28 -37.39 -44.57
C PRO A 728 -20.14 -36.94 -45.49
N GLU A 729 -20.00 -35.63 -45.69
CA GLU A 729 -18.76 -35.10 -46.26
C GLU A 729 -17.61 -35.75 -45.46
N PRO A 730 -16.60 -36.34 -46.13
CA PRO A 730 -15.50 -36.98 -45.42
C PRO A 730 -14.94 -35.97 -44.43
N GLN A 731 -15.05 -36.29 -43.14
CA GLN A 731 -14.40 -35.53 -42.08
C GLN A 731 -12.95 -35.37 -42.51
N THR A 732 -12.48 -34.12 -42.57
CA THR A 732 -11.13 -33.79 -43.03
C THR A 732 -10.15 -34.57 -42.16
N GLU A 733 -9.56 -35.62 -42.72
CA GLU A 733 -8.54 -36.43 -42.07
C GLU A 733 -7.34 -35.53 -41.78
N GLY A 734 -6.95 -35.39 -40.51
CA GLY A 734 -5.88 -34.46 -40.17
C GLY A 734 -5.76 -34.11 -38.69
N ALA A 735 -4.76 -33.28 -38.41
CA ALA A 735 -4.48 -32.74 -37.09
C ALA A 735 -5.66 -31.90 -36.56
N VAL A 736 -5.97 -32.04 -35.28
CA VAL A 736 -6.81 -31.06 -34.59
C VAL A 736 -6.03 -29.76 -34.52
N GLU A 737 -6.47 -28.72 -35.25
CA GLU A 737 -5.94 -27.38 -35.06
C GLU A 737 -6.34 -26.89 -33.67
N MET A 738 -5.37 -26.85 -32.76
CA MET A 738 -5.53 -26.18 -31.48
C MET A 738 -5.05 -24.74 -31.60
N PRO A 739 -5.83 -23.75 -31.15
CA PRO A 739 -5.44 -22.34 -31.22
C PRO A 739 -4.18 -22.03 -30.39
N LEU A 740 -3.85 -22.88 -29.41
CA LEU A 740 -2.62 -22.81 -28.60
C LEU A 740 -2.05 -24.23 -28.44
N PRO A 741 -0.77 -24.47 -28.77
CA PRO A 741 -0.13 -25.77 -28.53
C PRO A 741 -0.08 -26.16 -27.05
N ILE A 742 -0.19 -27.45 -26.74
CA ILE A 742 -0.06 -28.01 -25.39
C ILE A 742 0.85 -29.24 -25.44
N VAL A 743 1.88 -29.25 -24.59
CA VAL A 743 2.81 -30.37 -24.39
C VAL A 743 2.89 -30.67 -22.89
N ILE A 744 2.52 -31.88 -22.48
CA ILE A 744 2.62 -32.37 -21.10
C ILE A 744 3.33 -33.73 -21.14
N ASP A 745 4.52 -33.82 -20.54
CA ASP A 745 5.31 -35.07 -20.58
C ASP A 745 4.68 -36.14 -19.69
N GLN A 746 4.23 -35.78 -18.47
CA GLN A 746 3.66 -36.74 -17.52
C GLN A 746 2.62 -36.09 -16.58
N ILE A 747 1.54 -36.81 -16.29
CA ILE A 747 0.61 -36.51 -15.19
C ILE A 747 0.51 -37.75 -14.30
N VAL A 748 0.70 -37.59 -12.99
CA VAL A 748 0.66 -38.68 -12.01
C VAL A 748 -0.22 -38.32 -10.82
N TRP A 749 -1.00 -39.28 -10.31
CA TRP A 749 -1.77 -39.13 -9.08
C TRP A 749 -1.15 -39.95 -7.95
N GLN A 750 -0.99 -39.34 -6.78
CA GLN A 750 -0.41 -39.95 -5.58
C GLN A 750 -1.38 -39.90 -4.39
N GLY A 751 -1.14 -40.71 -3.37
CA GLY A 751 -1.97 -40.77 -2.17
C GLY A 751 -3.35 -41.40 -2.39
N GLU A 752 -4.29 -41.13 -1.47
CA GLU A 752 -5.66 -41.64 -1.58
C GLU A 752 -6.51 -40.73 -2.48
N ASN A 753 -6.88 -41.22 -3.66
CA ASN A 753 -7.71 -40.49 -4.61
C ASN A 753 -9.08 -41.15 -4.76
N LYS A 754 -10.17 -40.39 -4.62
CA LYS A 754 -11.56 -40.87 -4.53
C LYS A 754 -12.45 -40.15 -5.55
N ILE A 755 -13.27 -40.90 -6.27
CA ILE A 755 -14.30 -40.38 -7.16
C ILE A 755 -15.64 -40.96 -6.73
N HIS A 756 -16.55 -40.11 -6.28
CA HIS A 756 -17.92 -40.45 -5.94
C HIS A 756 -18.80 -40.21 -7.17
N VAL A 757 -19.48 -41.26 -7.62
CA VAL A 757 -20.44 -41.19 -8.72
C VAL A 757 -21.82 -41.43 -8.17
N ARG A 758 -22.77 -40.54 -8.48
CA ARG A 758 -24.18 -40.69 -8.16
C ARG A 758 -25.05 -40.31 -9.35
N ASP A 759 -25.95 -41.18 -9.75
CA ASP A 759 -26.91 -40.91 -10.81
C ASP A 759 -28.33 -41.01 -10.25
N ASP A 760 -28.95 -39.84 -10.03
CA ASP A 760 -30.34 -39.70 -9.58
C ASP A 760 -31.35 -39.74 -10.75
N PHE A 761 -30.87 -39.86 -12.00
CA PHE A 761 -31.75 -39.93 -13.19
C PHE A 761 -32.35 -41.33 -13.39
N VAL A 762 -31.74 -42.35 -12.80
CA VAL A 762 -32.19 -43.75 -12.85
C VAL A 762 -32.90 -44.17 -11.56
N ASP A 763 -33.82 -45.14 -11.66
CA ASP A 763 -34.58 -45.66 -10.52
C ASP A 763 -34.36 -47.18 -10.35
N PRO A 764 -33.80 -47.66 -9.22
CA PRO A 764 -33.30 -46.86 -8.09
C PRO A 764 -32.01 -46.10 -8.43
N PRO A 765 -31.69 -44.99 -7.72
CA PRO A 765 -30.49 -44.20 -7.96
C PRO A 765 -29.21 -45.05 -7.90
N PHE A 766 -28.31 -44.82 -8.85
CA PHE A 766 -27.00 -45.47 -8.86
C PHE A 766 -26.02 -44.69 -7.98
N ALA A 767 -25.22 -45.37 -7.17
CA ALA A 767 -24.16 -44.76 -6.39
C ALA A 767 -22.94 -45.67 -6.28
N MET A 768 -21.75 -45.13 -6.53
CA MET A 768 -20.49 -45.87 -6.45
C MET A 768 -19.34 -44.95 -6.04
N THR A 769 -18.42 -45.46 -5.22
CA THR A 769 -17.16 -44.78 -4.91
C THR A 769 -16.02 -45.53 -5.56
N THR A 770 -15.19 -44.82 -6.31
CA THR A 770 -14.01 -45.35 -6.97
C THR A 770 -12.77 -44.84 -6.24
N ILE A 771 -11.87 -45.74 -5.86
CA ILE A 771 -10.56 -45.40 -5.29
C ILE A 771 -9.51 -45.61 -6.38
N ILE A 772 -8.75 -44.58 -6.73
CA ILE A 772 -7.70 -44.67 -7.74
C ILE A 772 -6.38 -45.00 -7.02
N GLU A 773 -5.82 -46.17 -7.32
CA GLU A 773 -4.55 -46.65 -6.74
C GLU A 773 -3.33 -46.17 -7.53
N ALA A 774 -3.45 -46.12 -8.85
CA ALA A 774 -2.44 -45.57 -9.74
C ALA A 774 -3.12 -44.89 -10.93
N PHE A 775 -2.67 -43.69 -11.26
CA PHE A 775 -3.05 -43.00 -12.49
C PHE A 775 -1.84 -42.29 -13.03
N GLU A 776 -1.49 -42.59 -14.27
CA GLU A 776 -0.35 -42.03 -14.98
C GLU A 776 -0.71 -41.84 -16.45
N ILE A 777 -0.44 -40.67 -17.00
CA ILE A 777 -0.59 -40.40 -18.44
C ILE A 777 0.65 -39.68 -18.94
N GLU A 778 1.21 -40.15 -20.06
CA GLU A 778 2.49 -39.70 -20.60
C GLU A 778 2.38 -39.30 -22.07
N GLY A 779 3.14 -38.27 -22.47
CA GLY A 779 3.31 -37.91 -23.88
C GLY A 779 2.10 -37.22 -24.52
N ILE A 780 1.43 -36.34 -23.80
CA ILE A 780 0.37 -35.47 -24.36
C ILE A 780 1.06 -34.37 -25.16
N ASP A 781 0.98 -34.38 -26.48
CA ASP A 781 1.66 -33.40 -27.33
C ASP A 781 0.79 -33.03 -28.54
N SER A 782 0.17 -31.86 -28.50
CA SER A 782 -0.67 -31.40 -29.60
C SER A 782 0.12 -30.91 -30.82
N THR A 783 1.44 -30.68 -30.69
CA THR A 783 2.31 -30.30 -31.81
C THR A 783 2.70 -31.50 -32.67
N GLN A 784 2.53 -32.71 -32.12
CA GLN A 784 2.75 -33.98 -32.81
C GLN A 784 1.47 -34.82 -32.77
N PRO A 785 0.45 -34.50 -33.60
CA PRO A 785 -0.87 -35.16 -33.56
C PRO A 785 -0.85 -36.69 -33.64
N GLU A 786 0.11 -37.25 -34.37
CA GLU A 786 0.28 -38.69 -34.57
C GLU A 786 1.05 -39.39 -33.43
N LYS A 787 1.60 -38.64 -32.47
CA LYS A 787 2.32 -39.22 -31.33
C LYS A 787 1.33 -39.93 -30.40
N LEU A 788 1.72 -41.13 -29.96
CA LEU A 788 0.96 -41.88 -28.97
C LEU A 788 1.12 -41.25 -27.58
N THR A 789 -0.01 -41.07 -26.91
CA THR A 789 -0.15 -40.77 -25.49
C THR A 789 -0.46 -42.07 -24.76
N SER A 790 0.34 -42.40 -23.75
CA SER A 790 0.19 -43.61 -22.94
C SER A 790 -0.59 -43.31 -21.66
N LEU A 791 -1.54 -44.15 -21.27
CA LEU A 791 -2.36 -44.04 -20.06
C LEU A 791 -2.30 -45.35 -19.28
N HIS A 792 -1.97 -45.28 -17.99
CA HIS A 792 -2.06 -46.37 -17.02
C HIS A 792 -3.01 -45.99 -15.89
N LEU A 793 -4.03 -46.80 -15.65
CA LEU A 793 -5.00 -46.61 -14.58
C LEU A 793 -5.20 -47.92 -13.81
N LYS A 794 -5.14 -47.84 -12.48
CA LYS A 794 -5.56 -48.89 -11.54
C LYS A 794 -6.52 -48.31 -10.53
N ALA A 795 -7.69 -48.93 -10.38
CA ALA A 795 -8.72 -48.43 -9.48
C ALA A 795 -9.54 -49.57 -8.85
N ASN A 796 -10.09 -49.31 -7.67
CA ASN A 796 -11.11 -50.15 -7.03
C ASN A 796 -12.48 -49.49 -7.18
N LEU A 797 -13.42 -50.18 -7.83
CA LEU A 797 -14.80 -49.75 -8.03
C LEU A 797 -15.67 -50.30 -6.90
N GLY A 798 -15.86 -49.55 -5.82
CA GLY A 798 -16.48 -50.07 -4.60
C GLY A 798 -15.48 -50.83 -3.73
N ARG A 799 -15.84 -52.01 -3.21
CA ARG A 799 -15.05 -52.71 -2.18
C ARG A 799 -14.10 -53.77 -2.74
N HIS A 800 -14.54 -54.54 -3.72
CA HIS A 800 -13.82 -55.73 -4.20
C HIS A 800 -13.60 -55.76 -5.72
N THR A 801 -14.29 -54.91 -6.48
CA THR A 801 -14.12 -54.82 -7.93
C THR A 801 -12.85 -54.07 -8.28
N ARG A 802 -11.96 -54.68 -9.06
CA ARG A 802 -10.73 -54.04 -9.55
C ARG A 802 -10.86 -53.66 -11.02
N LEU A 803 -10.32 -52.51 -11.39
CA LEU A 803 -10.23 -52.01 -12.75
C LEU A 803 -8.76 -51.73 -13.07
N THR A 804 -8.29 -52.27 -14.18
CA THR A 804 -7.03 -51.85 -14.80
C THR A 804 -7.29 -51.41 -16.24
N LEU A 805 -6.59 -50.36 -16.68
CA LEU A 805 -6.68 -49.84 -18.04
C LEU A 805 -5.30 -49.34 -18.47
N ASP A 806 -4.79 -49.91 -19.56
CA ASP A 806 -3.58 -49.52 -20.28
C ASP A 806 -3.98 -49.09 -21.69
N ALA A 807 -3.59 -47.89 -22.11
CA ALA A 807 -3.96 -47.40 -23.43
C ALA A 807 -2.86 -46.56 -24.07
N ASP A 808 -2.63 -46.77 -25.37
CA ASP A 808 -1.78 -45.93 -26.20
C ASP A 808 -2.62 -45.37 -27.34
N TYR A 809 -2.82 -44.05 -27.42
CA TYR A 809 -3.70 -43.45 -28.43
C TYR A 809 -3.27 -42.07 -28.89
N THR A 810 -3.80 -41.60 -30.02
CA THR A 810 -3.49 -40.28 -30.63
C THR A 810 -4.62 -39.27 -30.33
N PRO A 811 -4.62 -38.57 -29.18
CA PRO A 811 -5.72 -37.68 -28.78
C PRO A 811 -5.97 -36.51 -29.73
N PHE A 812 -4.94 -36.06 -30.46
CA PHE A 812 -4.95 -34.86 -31.30
C PHE A 812 -5.00 -35.14 -32.81
N TYR A 813 -5.08 -36.40 -33.24
CA TYR A 813 -5.32 -36.77 -34.63
C TYR A 813 -6.79 -37.14 -34.82
N ARG A 814 -7.42 -36.65 -35.90
CA ARG A 814 -8.81 -37.01 -36.26
C ARG A 814 -8.85 -37.74 -37.60
N PRO A 815 -9.46 -38.93 -37.66
CA PRO A 815 -10.05 -39.67 -36.54
C PRO A 815 -8.96 -40.36 -35.67
N PRO A 816 -9.15 -40.52 -34.36
CA PRO A 816 -8.12 -41.06 -33.46
C PRO A 816 -7.76 -42.50 -33.79
N SER A 817 -6.52 -42.89 -33.49
CA SER A 817 -6.02 -44.27 -33.53
C SER A 817 -5.40 -44.64 -32.18
N GLY A 818 -5.28 -45.93 -31.87
CA GLY A 818 -4.71 -46.41 -30.62
C GLY A 818 -5.00 -47.87 -30.32
N HIS A 819 -4.50 -48.34 -29.19
CA HIS A 819 -4.74 -49.67 -28.68
C HIS A 819 -4.95 -49.59 -27.17
N PHE A 820 -5.97 -50.29 -26.68
CA PHE A 820 -6.47 -50.17 -25.33
C PHE A 820 -6.72 -51.56 -24.76
N LYS A 821 -6.18 -51.80 -23.58
CA LYS A 821 -6.35 -53.03 -22.81
C LYS A 821 -6.94 -52.70 -21.46
N GLY A 822 -8.09 -53.29 -21.14
CA GLY A 822 -8.74 -53.10 -19.86
C GLY A 822 -9.17 -54.42 -19.25
N GLU A 823 -9.07 -54.51 -17.93
CA GLU A 823 -9.58 -55.63 -17.15
C GLU A 823 -10.45 -55.11 -16.01
N ILE A 824 -11.64 -55.69 -15.86
CA ILE A 824 -12.50 -55.51 -14.69
C ILE A 824 -12.65 -56.88 -14.04
N ASP A 825 -12.25 -57.00 -12.78
CA ASP A 825 -12.42 -58.22 -11.99
C ASP A 825 -13.54 -58.03 -10.96
N ALA A 826 -14.41 -59.03 -10.81
CA ALA A 826 -15.43 -59.14 -9.78
C ALA A 826 -16.35 -57.91 -9.68
N PHE A 827 -16.88 -57.44 -10.82
CA PHE A 827 -17.90 -56.38 -10.83
C PHE A 827 -19.25 -56.92 -10.34
N GLU A 828 -19.78 -56.33 -9.27
CA GLU A 828 -21.06 -56.74 -8.67
C GLU A 828 -22.24 -56.36 -9.59
N LEU A 829 -22.86 -57.35 -10.22
CA LEU A 829 -23.99 -57.15 -11.15
C LEU A 829 -25.24 -56.51 -10.51
N PRO A 830 -25.57 -56.71 -9.22
CA PRO A 830 -26.68 -55.99 -8.62
C PRO A 830 -26.58 -54.45 -8.73
N LYS A 831 -25.36 -53.88 -8.79
CA LYS A 831 -25.16 -52.43 -8.92
C LYS A 831 -25.60 -51.86 -10.27
N ILE A 832 -25.57 -52.65 -11.35
CA ILE A 832 -26.01 -52.19 -12.68
C ILE A 832 -27.53 -52.33 -12.87
N SER A 833 -28.25 -52.91 -11.91
CA SER A 833 -29.71 -53.04 -11.96
C SER A 833 -30.45 -51.70 -12.15
N SER A 834 -29.88 -50.60 -11.65
CA SER A 834 -30.36 -49.23 -11.87
C SER A 834 -30.49 -48.88 -13.36
N TYR A 835 -29.63 -49.44 -14.22
CA TYR A 835 -29.64 -49.20 -15.66
C TYR A 835 -30.34 -50.33 -16.43
N SER A 836 -30.23 -51.59 -15.97
CA SER A 836 -30.82 -52.72 -16.69
C SER A 836 -32.34 -52.78 -16.57
N GLY A 837 -32.92 -52.31 -15.46
CA GLY A 837 -34.34 -52.43 -15.19
C GLY A 837 -35.23 -51.76 -16.24
N ASP A 838 -34.86 -50.55 -16.67
CA ASP A 838 -35.57 -49.83 -17.73
C ASP A 838 -35.16 -50.27 -19.14
N ALA A 839 -33.87 -50.58 -19.34
CA ALA A 839 -33.33 -50.90 -20.66
C ALA A 839 -33.77 -52.28 -21.17
N ILE A 840 -33.70 -53.32 -20.33
CA ILE A 840 -33.98 -54.71 -20.71
C ILE A 840 -35.16 -55.32 -19.95
N GLY A 841 -35.71 -54.64 -18.94
CA GLY A 841 -36.89 -55.09 -18.20
C GLY A 841 -36.60 -56.08 -17.06
N TYR A 842 -35.33 -56.33 -16.76
CA TYR A 842 -34.87 -57.26 -15.73
C TYR A 842 -33.87 -56.59 -14.79
N THR A 843 -33.95 -56.92 -13.50
CA THR A 843 -32.92 -56.62 -12.50
C THR A 843 -32.01 -57.82 -12.32
N MET A 844 -30.75 -57.55 -11.99
CA MET A 844 -29.76 -58.57 -11.64
C MET A 844 -29.78 -58.72 -10.11
N ASP A 845 -30.29 -59.84 -9.61
CA ASP A 845 -30.46 -60.03 -8.17
C ASP A 845 -29.20 -60.58 -7.52
N SER A 846 -28.35 -61.27 -8.28
CA SER A 846 -27.01 -61.67 -7.88
C SER A 846 -26.10 -61.89 -9.09
N GLY A 847 -24.79 -61.93 -8.85
CA GLY A 847 -23.78 -62.31 -9.82
C GLY A 847 -22.60 -61.36 -9.85
N GLU A 848 -21.51 -61.84 -10.45
CA GLU A 848 -20.27 -61.09 -10.65
C GLU A 848 -19.87 -61.13 -12.12
N LEU A 849 -19.19 -60.08 -12.57
CA LEU A 849 -18.75 -59.90 -13.93
C LEU A 849 -17.24 -59.68 -13.95
N ASP A 850 -16.53 -60.55 -14.68
CA ASP A 850 -15.15 -60.32 -15.11
C ASP A 850 -15.18 -59.93 -16.59
N LEU A 851 -14.45 -58.89 -16.95
CA LEU A 851 -14.40 -58.35 -18.30
C LEU A 851 -12.96 -58.10 -18.71
N THR A 852 -12.49 -58.77 -19.75
CA THR A 852 -11.23 -58.46 -20.44
C THR A 852 -11.55 -57.81 -21.77
N MET A 853 -11.03 -56.61 -22.00
CA MET A 853 -11.18 -55.84 -23.22
C MET A 853 -9.81 -55.65 -23.86
N ASP A 854 -9.67 -56.03 -25.13
CA ASP A 854 -8.54 -55.67 -25.99
C ASP A 854 -9.12 -55.04 -27.26
N PHE A 855 -8.98 -53.73 -27.41
CA PHE A 855 -9.51 -53.01 -28.56
C PHE A 855 -8.46 -52.19 -29.29
N ASN A 856 -8.43 -52.37 -30.60
CA ASN A 856 -7.66 -51.59 -31.55
C ASN A 856 -8.57 -50.55 -32.19
N LEU A 857 -8.05 -49.33 -32.29
CA LEU A 857 -8.68 -48.21 -32.95
C LEU A 857 -7.77 -47.78 -34.11
N ASP A 858 -8.25 -47.89 -35.34
CA ASP A 858 -7.55 -47.45 -36.55
C ASP A 858 -8.38 -46.40 -37.26
N LYS A 859 -7.97 -45.12 -37.15
CA LYS A 859 -8.64 -43.97 -37.76
C LYS A 859 -10.16 -44.00 -37.57
N GLY A 860 -10.59 -44.15 -36.32
CA GLY A 860 -12.00 -44.13 -35.95
C GLY A 860 -12.74 -45.46 -36.18
N GLN A 861 -12.09 -46.48 -36.77
CA GLN A 861 -12.61 -47.85 -36.84
C GLN A 861 -12.16 -48.64 -35.63
N ILE A 862 -13.12 -49.19 -34.90
CA ILE A 862 -12.91 -50.03 -33.73
C ILE A 862 -12.90 -51.49 -34.18
N ALA A 863 -11.95 -52.24 -33.66
CA ALA A 863 -11.93 -53.70 -33.66
C ALA A 863 -11.58 -54.17 -32.26
N ALA A 864 -12.55 -54.75 -31.55
CA ALA A 864 -12.42 -55.14 -30.16
C ALA A 864 -12.82 -56.60 -29.95
N ASP A 865 -11.98 -57.34 -29.22
CA ASP A 865 -12.32 -58.66 -28.70
C ASP A 865 -12.63 -58.51 -27.20
N ASN A 866 -13.90 -58.66 -26.83
CA ASN A 866 -14.35 -58.55 -25.44
C ASN A 866 -14.65 -59.93 -24.89
N LYS A 867 -13.92 -60.36 -23.88
CA LYS A 867 -14.21 -61.58 -23.14
C LYS A 867 -14.96 -61.21 -21.87
N ILE A 868 -16.20 -61.68 -21.78
CA ILE A 868 -17.10 -61.41 -20.67
C ILE A 868 -17.36 -62.72 -19.94
N GLU A 869 -17.01 -62.79 -18.65
CA GLU A 869 -17.32 -63.92 -17.79
C GLU A 869 -18.31 -63.46 -16.72
N ILE A 870 -19.49 -64.05 -16.73
CA ILE A 870 -20.54 -63.75 -15.77
C ILE A 870 -20.70 -64.97 -14.86
N ASN A 871 -20.50 -64.78 -13.57
CA ASN A 871 -20.54 -65.83 -12.57
C ASN A 871 -21.85 -65.74 -11.78
N ARG A 872 -22.64 -66.83 -11.78
CA ARG A 872 -23.80 -67.04 -10.90
C ARG A 872 -24.92 -65.99 -11.04
N LEU A 873 -25.14 -65.50 -12.26
CA LEU A 873 -26.20 -64.52 -12.57
C LEU A 873 -27.59 -65.07 -12.22
N GLU A 874 -28.33 -64.29 -11.44
CA GLU A 874 -29.78 -64.46 -11.30
C GLU A 874 -30.47 -63.15 -11.65
N VAL A 875 -31.59 -63.27 -12.35
CA VAL A 875 -32.37 -62.13 -12.81
C VAL A 875 -33.83 -62.28 -12.43
N SER A 876 -34.45 -61.16 -12.08
CA SER A 876 -35.90 -61.07 -11.88
C SER A 876 -36.50 -60.03 -12.81
N PRO A 877 -37.71 -60.26 -13.34
CA PRO A 877 -38.42 -59.25 -14.12
C PRO A 877 -38.76 -58.06 -13.22
N VAL A 878 -38.52 -56.83 -13.72
CA VAL A 878 -38.96 -55.60 -13.01
C VAL A 878 -40.48 -55.55 -12.94
N SER A 879 -41.14 -55.91 -14.05
CA SER A 879 -42.57 -56.14 -14.16
C SER A 879 -42.85 -57.03 -15.37
N ASP A 880 -44.01 -57.70 -15.39
CA ASP A 880 -44.43 -58.53 -16.53
C ASP A 880 -44.45 -57.74 -17.85
N GLU A 881 -44.80 -56.45 -17.80
CA GLU A 881 -44.86 -55.55 -18.96
C GLU A 881 -43.46 -55.21 -19.50
N LYS A 882 -42.51 -54.86 -18.62
CA LYS A 882 -41.14 -54.51 -19.04
C LYS A 882 -40.39 -55.75 -19.54
N ALA A 883 -40.60 -56.91 -18.92
CA ALA A 883 -39.95 -58.17 -19.30
C ALA A 883 -40.39 -58.69 -20.69
N GLN A 884 -41.62 -58.38 -21.13
CA GLN A 884 -42.11 -58.76 -22.46
C GLN A 884 -41.32 -58.14 -23.61
N LYS A 885 -40.73 -56.94 -23.41
CA LYS A 885 -39.94 -56.24 -24.44
C LYS A 885 -38.75 -57.08 -24.91
N LEU A 886 -38.04 -57.71 -23.98
CA LEU A 886 -36.89 -58.56 -24.29
C LEU A 886 -37.33 -59.97 -24.70
N THR A 887 -38.32 -60.53 -24.00
CA THR A 887 -38.85 -61.88 -24.27
C THR A 887 -39.38 -62.00 -25.70
N ALA A 888 -40.00 -60.95 -26.24
CA ALA A 888 -40.46 -60.90 -27.63
C ALA A 888 -39.31 -60.97 -28.65
N LYS A 889 -38.11 -60.48 -28.31
CA LYS A 889 -36.92 -60.51 -29.20
C LYS A 889 -36.20 -61.86 -29.14
N ILE A 890 -36.08 -62.48 -27.96
CA ILE A 890 -35.34 -63.75 -27.77
C ILE A 890 -36.26 -64.98 -28.00
N SER A 891 -37.58 -64.78 -28.09
CA SER A 891 -38.59 -65.83 -28.31
C SER A 891 -38.61 -66.94 -27.24
N MET A 892 -38.01 -66.71 -26.07
CA MET A 892 -38.08 -67.57 -24.90
C MET A 892 -37.89 -66.75 -23.61
N PRO A 893 -38.34 -67.26 -22.45
CA PRO A 893 -38.03 -66.65 -21.15
C PRO A 893 -36.52 -66.50 -20.92
N LEU A 894 -36.08 -65.36 -20.35
CA LEU A 894 -34.66 -65.03 -20.20
C LEU A 894 -33.91 -66.05 -19.33
N ASP A 895 -34.54 -66.54 -18.27
CA ASP A 895 -34.03 -67.61 -17.40
C ASP A 895 -33.72 -68.91 -18.19
N THR A 896 -34.58 -69.24 -19.16
CA THR A 896 -34.38 -70.39 -20.04
C THR A 896 -33.20 -70.16 -21.00
N ALA A 897 -33.07 -68.94 -21.53
CA ALA A 897 -31.95 -68.56 -22.39
C ALA A 897 -30.61 -68.60 -21.62
N LEU A 898 -30.56 -68.00 -20.43
CA LEU A 898 -29.38 -68.00 -19.56
C LEU A 898 -28.95 -69.42 -19.18
N GLY A 899 -29.90 -70.30 -18.85
CA GLY A 899 -29.60 -71.70 -18.51
C GLY A 899 -29.01 -72.53 -19.66
N ILE A 900 -29.08 -72.06 -20.91
CA ILE A 900 -28.37 -72.66 -22.07
C ILE A 900 -26.92 -72.15 -22.13
N LEU A 901 -26.69 -70.89 -21.76
CA LEU A 901 -25.37 -70.24 -21.77
C LEU A 901 -24.50 -70.64 -20.58
N GLU A 902 -25.12 -71.03 -19.46
CA GLU A 902 -24.45 -71.45 -18.23
C GLU A 902 -23.71 -72.79 -18.37
N ASP A 903 -22.47 -72.83 -17.87
CA ASP A 903 -21.69 -74.05 -17.73
C ASP A 903 -22.06 -74.86 -16.46
N LYS A 904 -21.31 -75.93 -16.17
CA LYS A 904 -21.54 -76.81 -15.01
C LYS A 904 -21.31 -76.13 -13.64
N ASN A 905 -20.68 -74.96 -13.61
CA ASN A 905 -20.36 -74.20 -12.42
C ASN A 905 -21.24 -72.92 -12.32
N ASN A 906 -22.26 -72.77 -13.17
CA ASN A 906 -23.11 -71.59 -13.30
C ASN A 906 -22.36 -70.35 -13.81
N ASN A 907 -21.37 -70.54 -14.67
CA ASN A 907 -20.63 -69.46 -15.31
C ASN A 907 -21.06 -69.32 -16.77
N ILE A 908 -21.18 -68.09 -17.24
CA ILE A 908 -21.49 -67.74 -18.63
C ILE A 908 -20.25 -67.05 -19.21
N VAL A 909 -19.67 -67.61 -20.27
CA VAL A 909 -18.50 -67.02 -20.95
C VAL A 909 -18.92 -66.59 -22.34
N LEU A 910 -18.89 -65.29 -22.60
CA LEU A 910 -19.23 -64.69 -23.88
C LEU A 910 -17.99 -64.03 -24.46
N ASN A 911 -17.69 -64.32 -25.72
CA ASN A 911 -16.72 -63.53 -26.48
C ASN A 911 -17.53 -62.68 -27.45
N ILE A 912 -17.56 -61.37 -27.23
CA ILE A 912 -18.34 -60.43 -28.04
C ILE A 912 -17.36 -59.61 -28.88
N PRO A 913 -17.12 -59.98 -30.15
CA PRO A 913 -16.38 -59.12 -31.05
C PRO A 913 -17.22 -57.87 -31.33
N VAL A 914 -16.61 -56.70 -31.21
CA VAL A 914 -17.24 -55.42 -31.54
C VAL A 914 -16.43 -54.78 -32.64
N SER A 915 -17.08 -54.46 -33.76
CA SER A 915 -16.43 -53.77 -34.87
C SER A 915 -17.31 -52.66 -35.43
N GLY A 916 -16.69 -51.64 -36.00
CA GLY A 916 -17.40 -50.55 -36.66
C GLY A 916 -16.81 -49.18 -36.35
N GLU A 917 -17.45 -48.14 -36.83
CA GLU A 917 -17.02 -46.76 -36.62
C GLU A 917 -17.36 -46.32 -35.18
N MET A 918 -16.50 -45.52 -34.55
CA MET A 918 -16.68 -45.05 -33.17
C MET A 918 -18.05 -44.38 -32.91
N GLY A 919 -18.66 -43.75 -33.92
CA GLY A 919 -20.00 -43.16 -33.83
C GLY A 919 -21.16 -44.09 -34.16
N ASN A 920 -20.90 -45.29 -34.69
CA ASN A 920 -21.90 -46.25 -35.13
C ASN A 920 -21.36 -47.69 -35.00
N LEU A 921 -21.38 -48.20 -33.77
CA LEU A 921 -20.95 -49.56 -33.45
C LEU A 921 -21.98 -50.57 -33.96
N GLN A 922 -21.53 -51.54 -34.75
CA GLN A 922 -22.37 -52.65 -35.19
C GLN A 922 -22.05 -53.88 -34.35
N ILE A 923 -22.98 -54.24 -33.47
CA ILE A 923 -22.95 -55.52 -32.76
C ILE A 923 -24.03 -56.37 -33.41
N ASP A 924 -23.66 -57.45 -34.10
CA ASP A 924 -24.64 -58.42 -34.60
C ASP A 924 -25.08 -59.31 -33.41
N PRO A 925 -26.36 -59.24 -32.97
CA PRO A 925 -26.85 -60.10 -31.89
C PRO A 925 -26.76 -61.60 -32.23
N SER A 926 -26.66 -61.94 -33.52
CA SER A 926 -26.55 -63.31 -34.02
C SER A 926 -25.20 -63.95 -33.68
N ASP A 927 -24.13 -63.15 -33.60
CA ASP A 927 -22.77 -63.62 -33.29
C ASP A 927 -22.66 -64.10 -31.83
N VAL A 928 -23.34 -63.41 -30.90
CA VAL A 928 -23.41 -63.78 -29.47
C VAL A 928 -24.18 -65.09 -29.27
N ILE A 929 -25.23 -65.33 -30.05
CA ILE A 929 -26.10 -66.52 -29.95
C ILE A 929 -25.39 -67.79 -30.46
N SER A 930 -24.55 -67.66 -31.49
CA SER A 930 -23.90 -68.81 -32.15
C SER A 930 -22.80 -69.47 -31.32
N ILE A 931 -22.20 -68.74 -30.37
CA ILE A 931 -21.06 -69.17 -29.53
C ILE A 931 -21.49 -70.17 -28.43
N ALA A 932 -22.78 -70.19 -28.06
CA ALA A 932 -23.24 -70.88 -26.86
C ALA A 932 -23.80 -72.31 -27.05
N LEU A 933 -24.04 -72.76 -28.29
CA LEU A 933 -24.76 -74.03 -28.54
C LEU A 933 -23.91 -75.31 -28.41
N GLY A 934 -22.64 -75.22 -27.98
CA GLY A 934 -21.65 -76.31 -28.11
C GLY A 934 -21.39 -77.23 -26.91
N LYS A 935 -21.88 -76.95 -25.69
CA LYS A 935 -21.55 -77.77 -24.50
C LYS A 935 -22.70 -77.90 -23.52
N ALA A 936 -23.48 -78.98 -23.65
CA ALA A 936 -24.45 -79.36 -22.63
C ALA A 936 -24.39 -80.86 -22.34
N ILE A 937 -23.95 -81.25 -21.14
CA ILE A 937 -24.47 -82.43 -20.38
C ILE A 937 -24.37 -82.14 -18.87
N LYS A 938 -25.53 -81.98 -18.20
CA LYS A 938 -25.69 -82.02 -16.73
C LYS A 938 -25.74 -83.47 -16.25
N THR A 939 -24.85 -83.87 -15.33
CA THR A 939 -25.16 -84.88 -14.30
C THR A 939 -24.09 -84.96 -13.20
N GLY A 940 -24.51 -84.88 -11.93
CA GLY A 940 -23.93 -85.74 -10.88
C GLY A 940 -23.17 -85.15 -9.67
N ALA A 941 -23.30 -83.87 -9.28
CA ALA A 941 -22.54 -83.33 -8.13
C ALA A 941 -23.35 -82.92 -6.87
N LEU A 942 -24.68 -82.82 -6.94
CA LEU A 942 -25.46 -82.22 -5.84
C LEU A 942 -25.54 -83.05 -4.54
N ALA A 943 -25.35 -84.37 -4.60
CA ALA A 943 -25.53 -85.24 -3.42
C ALA A 943 -24.33 -85.30 -2.47
N THR A 944 -23.16 -84.74 -2.81
CA THR A 944 -21.92 -84.81 -1.99
C THR A 944 -21.61 -83.54 -1.22
N LEU A 945 -22.26 -82.41 -1.55
CA LEU A 945 -21.95 -81.08 -1.00
C LEU A 945 -22.40 -80.89 0.45
N GLY A 946 -23.56 -81.44 0.84
CA GLY A 946 -24.09 -81.30 2.20
C GLY A 946 -23.22 -81.97 3.29
N ALA A 947 -22.38 -82.94 2.94
CA ALA A 947 -21.52 -83.65 3.89
C ALA A 947 -20.23 -82.89 4.27
N ALA A 948 -19.73 -82.01 3.40
CA ALA A 948 -18.50 -81.26 3.63
C ALA A 948 -18.66 -80.13 4.67
N PHE A 949 -19.88 -79.62 4.83
CA PHE A 949 -20.22 -78.56 5.79
C PHE A 949 -20.74 -79.10 7.13
N PHE A 950 -20.75 -80.42 7.34
CA PHE A 950 -21.17 -81.03 8.61
C PHE A 950 -20.09 -80.82 9.70
N PRO A 951 -20.41 -80.36 10.93
CA PRO A 951 -21.71 -80.26 11.61
C PRO A 951 -22.46 -78.91 11.50
N TYR A 952 -22.10 -78.02 10.57
CA TYR A 952 -22.58 -76.63 10.50
C TYR A 952 -23.60 -76.34 9.38
N GLY A 953 -24.05 -77.36 8.64
CA GLY A 953 -25.18 -77.27 7.72
C GLY A 953 -26.42 -77.93 8.32
N THR A 954 -27.56 -77.24 8.33
CA THR A 954 -28.81 -77.83 8.86
C THR A 954 -29.16 -79.14 8.14
N ALA A 955 -29.61 -80.13 8.90
CA ALA A 955 -30.07 -81.43 8.40
C ALA A 955 -31.38 -81.38 7.58
N ILE A 956 -31.83 -80.19 7.15
CA ILE A 956 -33.11 -79.99 6.45
C ILE A 956 -32.93 -79.96 4.92
N ALA A 957 -31.71 -79.80 4.40
CA ALA A 957 -31.47 -79.60 2.97
C ALA A 957 -31.68 -80.82 2.05
N ILE A 958 -31.98 -82.02 2.56
CA ILE A 958 -32.03 -83.25 1.73
C ILE A 958 -33.46 -83.63 1.30
N ALA A 959 -34.52 -82.99 1.81
CA ALA A 959 -35.89 -83.52 1.66
C ALA A 959 -36.84 -82.80 0.68
N THR A 960 -36.53 -81.59 0.17
CA THR A 960 -37.45 -80.85 -0.71
C THR A 960 -36.93 -80.79 -2.14
N HIS A 961 -37.14 -81.87 -2.89
CA HIS A 961 -36.76 -81.95 -4.31
C HIS A 961 -37.93 -82.16 -5.28
N LEU A 962 -39.17 -81.87 -4.87
CA LEU A 962 -40.36 -82.06 -5.72
C LEU A 962 -41.40 -80.93 -5.53
N ALA A 963 -41.03 -79.68 -5.84
CA ALA A 963 -41.95 -78.62 -6.28
C ALA A 963 -41.14 -77.34 -6.63
N GLY A 964 -41.08 -76.97 -7.90
CA GLY A 964 -40.53 -75.69 -8.36
C GLY A 964 -39.00 -75.62 -8.45
N SER A 965 -38.52 -74.99 -9.52
CA SER A 965 -37.11 -74.78 -9.88
C SER A 965 -36.30 -73.99 -8.83
N ASN A 966 -35.00 -74.31 -8.71
CA ASN A 966 -33.92 -73.72 -7.90
C ASN A 966 -33.84 -74.04 -6.39
N SER A 967 -33.40 -75.26 -6.06
CA SER A 967 -33.04 -75.66 -4.68
C SER A 967 -31.54 -75.40 -4.39
N ALA A 968 -31.20 -74.25 -3.81
CA ALA A 968 -29.84 -73.93 -3.32
C ALA A 968 -29.56 -74.58 -1.96
N VAL A 969 -28.31 -74.96 -1.69
CA VAL A 969 -27.93 -75.53 -0.37
C VAL A 969 -27.72 -74.37 0.61
N ARG A 970 -28.65 -74.17 1.55
CA ARG A 970 -28.58 -73.08 2.54
C ARG A 970 -27.76 -73.49 3.76
N LEU A 971 -26.76 -72.68 4.11
CA LEU A 971 -26.01 -72.79 5.38
C LEU A 971 -26.73 -72.05 6.52
N ASP A 972 -26.22 -72.16 7.74
CA ASP A 972 -26.76 -71.41 8.88
C ASP A 972 -26.61 -69.89 8.64
N PRO A 973 -27.70 -69.10 8.78
CA PRO A 973 -27.66 -67.66 8.56
C PRO A 973 -26.81 -66.96 9.63
N VAL A 974 -26.14 -65.88 9.22
CA VAL A 974 -25.35 -65.03 10.10
C VAL A 974 -26.28 -63.97 10.70
N ALA A 975 -26.53 -64.04 12.01
CA ALA A 975 -27.41 -63.09 12.68
C ALA A 975 -26.68 -61.77 12.98
N PHE A 976 -27.43 -60.67 12.92
CA PHE A 976 -26.96 -59.33 13.26
C PHE A 976 -27.87 -58.70 14.32
N ALA A 977 -27.30 -57.80 15.13
CA ALA A 977 -28.11 -56.98 16.03
C ALA A 977 -28.96 -55.98 15.23
N SER A 978 -30.15 -55.63 15.78
CA SER A 978 -31.03 -54.64 15.17
C SER A 978 -30.33 -53.28 15.00
N ALA A 979 -30.49 -52.66 13.83
CA ALA A 979 -29.84 -51.42 13.44
C ALA A 979 -28.30 -51.43 13.60
N SER A 980 -27.67 -52.59 13.33
CA SER A 980 -26.21 -52.77 13.30
C SER A 980 -25.79 -53.64 12.10
N GLY A 981 -24.73 -53.20 11.42
CA GLY A 981 -24.04 -53.94 10.37
C GLY A 981 -22.76 -54.64 10.86
N GLU A 982 -22.43 -54.54 12.15
CA GLU A 982 -21.17 -55.08 12.68
C GLU A 982 -21.23 -56.59 12.91
N LEU A 983 -20.17 -57.29 12.50
CA LEU A 983 -20.03 -58.74 12.66
C LEU A 983 -19.42 -59.10 14.04
N GLU A 984 -20.22 -59.70 14.92
CA GLU A 984 -19.83 -60.03 16.30
C GLU A 984 -19.24 -61.46 16.50
N GLY A 985 -18.67 -61.71 17.69
CA GLY A 985 -17.65 -62.74 17.97
C GLY A 985 -17.97 -64.21 17.64
N GLU A 986 -19.17 -64.72 17.96
CA GLU A 986 -19.49 -66.14 17.76
C GLU A 986 -19.65 -66.51 16.28
N HIS A 987 -20.23 -65.62 15.46
CA HIS A 987 -20.38 -65.83 14.02
C HIS A 987 -19.05 -65.68 13.24
N ARG A 988 -18.07 -64.94 13.77
CA ARG A 988 -16.72 -64.86 13.18
C ARG A 988 -16.01 -66.21 13.16
N LYS A 989 -16.13 -67.02 14.22
CA LYS A 989 -15.54 -68.37 14.28
C LYS A 989 -16.21 -69.33 13.29
N TYR A 990 -17.51 -69.17 13.07
CA TYR A 990 -18.25 -69.92 12.06
C TYR A 990 -17.80 -69.55 10.65
N LEU A 991 -17.76 -68.25 10.32
CA LEU A 991 -17.32 -67.76 9.02
C LEU A 991 -15.85 -68.09 8.71
N GLN A 992 -14.97 -68.15 9.71
CA GLN A 992 -13.60 -68.64 9.53
C GLN A 992 -13.59 -70.09 9.00
N LYS A 993 -14.44 -70.97 9.53
CA LYS A 993 -14.54 -72.36 9.06
C LYS A 993 -15.15 -72.44 7.66
N VAL A 994 -16.14 -71.60 7.37
CA VAL A 994 -16.69 -71.45 6.02
C VAL A 994 -15.57 -71.05 5.05
N ALA A 995 -14.72 -70.07 5.41
CA ALA A 995 -13.56 -69.68 4.62
C ALA A 995 -12.54 -70.82 4.42
N GLU A 996 -12.24 -71.62 5.44
CA GLU A 996 -11.35 -72.79 5.32
C GLU A 996 -11.90 -73.85 4.36
N VAL A 997 -13.21 -74.15 4.45
CA VAL A 997 -13.87 -75.07 3.51
C VAL A 997 -13.83 -74.51 2.10
N LEU A 998 -14.16 -73.23 1.94
CA LEU A 998 -14.09 -72.55 0.65
C LEU A 998 -12.67 -72.69 0.08
N LYS A 999 -11.62 -72.33 0.80
CA LYS A 999 -10.23 -72.49 0.32
C LYS A 999 -9.86 -73.93 -0.07
N SER A 1000 -10.31 -74.92 0.70
CA SER A 1000 -10.00 -76.33 0.44
C SER A 1000 -10.78 -76.92 -0.75
N ARG A 1001 -11.88 -76.28 -1.17
CA ARG A 1001 -12.79 -76.74 -2.22
C ARG A 1001 -13.01 -75.62 -3.24
N PRO A 1002 -12.14 -75.47 -4.24
CA PRO A 1002 -12.20 -74.36 -5.20
C PRO A 1002 -13.47 -74.34 -6.05
N GLY A 1003 -14.19 -75.46 -6.20
CA GLY A 1003 -15.44 -75.54 -6.97
C GLY A 1003 -16.73 -75.18 -6.20
N ILE A 1004 -16.63 -74.66 -4.97
CA ILE A 1004 -17.80 -74.24 -4.18
C ILE A 1004 -17.81 -72.71 -4.14
N ALA A 1005 -18.90 -72.07 -4.50
CA ALA A 1005 -19.09 -70.63 -4.30
C ALA A 1005 -20.24 -70.42 -3.31
N ILE A 1006 -20.35 -69.21 -2.76
CA ILE A 1006 -21.48 -68.85 -1.90
C ILE A 1006 -22.09 -67.52 -2.29
N LYS A 1007 -23.40 -67.39 -2.10
CA LYS A 1007 -24.15 -66.14 -2.16
C LYS A 1007 -24.44 -65.63 -0.75
N LEU A 1008 -24.39 -64.32 -0.58
CA LEU A 1008 -24.58 -63.62 0.67
C LEU A 1008 -25.78 -62.68 0.52
N CYS A 1009 -26.95 -63.09 1.01
CA CYS A 1009 -28.17 -62.30 0.89
C CYS A 1009 -28.50 -61.63 2.22
N GLY A 1010 -28.38 -60.30 2.25
CA GLY A 1010 -28.65 -59.50 3.44
C GLY A 1010 -30.13 -59.17 3.59
N PHE A 1011 -30.65 -59.29 4.81
CA PHE A 1011 -32.02 -58.94 5.16
C PHE A 1011 -32.03 -57.86 6.25
N ALA A 1012 -32.82 -56.81 6.02
CA ALA A 1012 -33.29 -55.93 7.07
C ALA A 1012 -34.72 -56.32 7.45
N THR A 1013 -35.09 -56.11 8.71
CA THR A 1013 -36.39 -56.54 9.23
C THR A 1013 -37.11 -55.41 9.94
N GLU A 1014 -38.37 -55.63 10.31
CA GLU A 1014 -39.13 -54.64 11.07
C GLU A 1014 -38.49 -54.33 12.44
N ALA A 1015 -37.73 -55.27 13.01
CA ALA A 1015 -36.93 -55.03 14.21
C ALA A 1015 -35.86 -53.95 14.01
N ASP A 1016 -35.30 -53.81 12.80
CA ASP A 1016 -34.36 -52.74 12.45
C ASP A 1016 -35.06 -51.38 12.39
N ARG A 1017 -36.26 -51.33 11.79
CA ARG A 1017 -37.07 -50.10 11.70
C ARG A 1017 -37.40 -49.58 13.09
N VAL A 1018 -37.93 -50.45 13.94
CA VAL A 1018 -38.31 -50.10 15.32
C VAL A 1018 -37.11 -49.57 16.10
N GLU A 1019 -35.95 -50.21 15.97
CA GLU A 1019 -34.75 -49.80 16.68
C GLU A 1019 -34.16 -48.47 16.16
N PHE A 1020 -34.15 -48.24 14.84
CA PHE A 1020 -33.76 -46.94 14.28
C PHE A 1020 -34.70 -45.81 14.71
N ASP A 1021 -36.00 -46.06 14.67
CA ASP A 1021 -37.01 -45.09 15.09
C ASP A 1021 -36.91 -44.80 16.59
N ARG A 1022 -36.64 -45.82 17.42
CA ARG A 1022 -36.38 -45.64 18.86
C ARG A 1022 -35.13 -44.78 19.09
N ARG A 1023 -33.99 -45.10 18.47
CA ARG A 1023 -32.74 -44.35 18.60
C ARG A 1023 -32.88 -42.90 18.12
N SER A 1024 -33.57 -42.68 17.00
CA SER A 1024 -33.81 -41.33 16.47
C SER A 1024 -34.72 -40.50 17.36
N GLN A 1025 -35.75 -41.12 17.94
CA GLN A 1025 -36.66 -40.49 18.90
C GLN A 1025 -35.94 -40.15 20.21
N GLU A 1026 -35.07 -41.03 20.72
CA GLU A 1026 -34.23 -40.76 21.90
C GLU A 1026 -33.24 -39.62 21.65
N ALA A 1027 -32.57 -39.60 20.50
CA ALA A 1027 -31.67 -38.51 20.12
C ALA A 1027 -32.41 -37.18 19.97
N TRP A 1028 -33.62 -37.19 19.38
CA TRP A 1028 -34.48 -36.01 19.31
C TRP A 1028 -34.91 -35.55 20.71
N GLN A 1029 -35.31 -36.49 21.58
CA GLN A 1029 -35.71 -36.18 22.94
C GLN A 1029 -34.56 -35.58 23.75
N ALA A 1030 -33.33 -36.08 23.59
CA ALA A 1030 -32.13 -35.49 24.18
C ALA A 1030 -31.88 -34.05 23.67
N LYS A 1031 -32.06 -33.79 22.36
CA LYS A 1031 -31.99 -32.43 21.80
C LYS A 1031 -33.08 -31.52 22.34
N VAL A 1032 -34.30 -32.02 22.51
CA VAL A 1032 -35.43 -31.28 23.10
C VAL A 1032 -35.15 -30.96 24.57
N ASP A 1033 -34.64 -31.92 25.33
CA ASP A 1033 -34.34 -31.73 26.75
C ASP A 1033 -33.14 -30.80 26.94
N ALA A 1034 -32.14 -30.84 26.06
CA ALA A 1034 -31.05 -29.87 25.99
C ALA A 1034 -31.58 -28.45 25.69
N ALA A 1035 -32.44 -28.30 24.67
CA ALA A 1035 -33.05 -27.00 24.33
C ALA A 1035 -33.94 -26.45 25.46
N LYS A 1036 -34.66 -27.32 26.19
CA LYS A 1036 -35.43 -26.95 27.38
C LYS A 1036 -34.53 -26.57 28.56
N ALA A 1037 -33.45 -27.31 28.80
CA ALA A 1037 -32.49 -27.01 29.86
C ALA A 1037 -31.76 -25.68 29.58
N GLU A 1038 -31.42 -25.41 28.32
CA GLU A 1038 -30.81 -24.15 27.88
C GLU A 1038 -31.80 -22.99 27.98
N ALA A 1039 -33.07 -23.18 27.58
CA ALA A 1039 -34.13 -22.20 27.78
C ALA A 1039 -34.40 -21.93 29.27
N ALA A 1040 -34.37 -22.96 30.13
CA ALA A 1040 -34.51 -22.83 31.58
C ALA A 1040 -33.31 -22.12 32.22
N LYS A 1041 -32.08 -22.37 31.74
CA LYS A 1041 -30.89 -21.59 32.12
C LYS A 1041 -31.00 -20.13 31.67
N ALA A 1042 -31.51 -19.87 30.47
CA ALA A 1042 -31.76 -18.53 29.95
C ALA A 1042 -32.90 -17.78 30.68
N GLU A 1043 -33.87 -18.51 31.25
CA GLU A 1043 -34.93 -17.94 32.10
C GLU A 1043 -34.44 -17.71 33.54
N ALA A 1044 -33.67 -18.63 34.12
CA ALA A 1044 -33.03 -18.48 35.42
C ALA A 1044 -32.02 -17.31 35.44
N ALA A 1045 -31.28 -17.10 34.33
CA ALA A 1045 -30.40 -15.95 34.14
C ALA A 1045 -31.17 -14.61 34.06
N LYS A 1046 -32.47 -14.63 33.72
CA LYS A 1046 -33.33 -13.43 33.71
C LYS A 1046 -34.00 -13.15 35.05
N VAL A 1047 -34.13 -14.14 35.94
CA VAL A 1047 -34.71 -13.97 37.29
C VAL A 1047 -33.68 -13.47 38.31
N ALA A 1048 -32.38 -13.62 38.05
CA ALA A 1048 -31.31 -13.18 38.95
C ALA A 1048 -30.99 -11.66 38.91
N VAL A 1049 -31.62 -10.88 38.02
CA VAL A 1049 -31.38 -9.43 37.91
C VAL A 1049 -32.69 -8.66 37.70
N LYS A 1050 -33.38 -8.32 38.80
CA LYS A 1050 -34.08 -7.02 39.02
C LYS A 1050 -34.88 -7.01 40.33
N ASP A 1051 -34.20 -6.66 41.42
CA ASP A 1051 -34.75 -5.74 42.42
C ASP A 1051 -34.45 -4.31 41.91
N ASP A 1052 -35.46 -3.59 41.42
CA ASP A 1052 -35.67 -2.17 41.76
C ASP A 1052 -37.02 -1.69 41.20
N LYS A 1053 -37.70 -0.87 41.98
CA LYS A 1053 -39.08 -0.41 41.81
C LYS A 1053 -39.18 0.68 40.74
N SER A 1054 -40.22 0.62 39.89
CA SER A 1054 -41.18 1.71 39.61
C SER A 1054 -41.76 1.69 38.18
N ARG A 1055 -43.08 1.94 38.11
CA ARG A 1055 -43.91 2.43 37.00
C ARG A 1055 -44.22 1.55 35.76
N VAL A 1056 -45.34 0.82 35.85
CA VAL A 1056 -46.59 0.92 35.03
C VAL A 1056 -46.44 1.45 33.59
N LYS A 1057 -46.78 0.66 32.54
CA LYS A 1057 -48.12 0.42 31.95
C LYS A 1057 -48.06 -0.46 30.69
N ASP A 1058 -49.19 -1.12 30.43
CA ASP A 1058 -49.61 -2.04 29.35
C ASP A 1058 -48.76 -2.28 28.10
N GLY A 1059 -48.59 -3.57 27.80
CA GLY A 1059 -48.20 -4.10 26.49
C GLY A 1059 -48.10 -5.63 26.53
N LYS A 1060 -49.09 -6.34 25.97
CA LYS A 1060 -49.11 -7.81 25.83
C LYS A 1060 -47.85 -8.32 25.14
N LYS A 1061 -46.85 -8.77 25.92
CA LYS A 1061 -45.70 -9.52 25.40
C LYS A 1061 -46.14 -10.95 25.08
N ARG A 1062 -46.28 -11.26 23.78
CA ARG A 1062 -46.35 -12.64 23.28
C ARG A 1062 -45.08 -13.37 23.72
N LYS A 1063 -45.21 -14.44 24.52
CA LYS A 1063 -44.11 -15.38 24.78
C LYS A 1063 -43.66 -15.96 23.42
N LYS A 1064 -42.41 -15.70 23.04
CA LYS A 1064 -41.79 -16.32 21.85
C LYS A 1064 -41.71 -17.81 22.13
N ALA A 1065 -42.49 -18.62 21.41
CA ALA A 1065 -42.52 -20.07 21.59
C ALA A 1065 -41.12 -20.64 21.35
N LEU A 1066 -40.67 -21.54 22.22
CA LEU A 1066 -39.45 -22.32 22.04
C LEU A 1066 -39.57 -23.08 20.72
N LYS A 1067 -38.70 -22.77 19.74
CA LYS A 1067 -38.63 -23.55 18.49
C LYS A 1067 -38.01 -24.90 18.81
N LEU A 1068 -38.84 -25.92 18.92
CA LEU A 1068 -38.38 -27.30 19.08
C LEU A 1068 -37.84 -27.82 17.75
N PRO A 1069 -36.80 -28.67 17.76
CA PRO A 1069 -36.35 -29.36 16.55
C PRO A 1069 -37.51 -30.17 15.93
N PRO A 1070 -37.58 -30.29 14.60
CA PRO A 1070 -38.62 -31.09 13.94
C PRO A 1070 -38.55 -32.53 14.43
N LYS A 1071 -39.71 -33.14 14.68
CA LYS A 1071 -39.77 -34.56 15.08
C LYS A 1071 -39.17 -35.43 13.98
N PRO A 1072 -38.37 -36.45 14.33
CA PRO A 1072 -37.84 -37.38 13.34
C PRO A 1072 -38.98 -38.12 12.64
N LYS A 1073 -38.83 -38.31 11.32
CA LYS A 1073 -39.68 -39.22 10.55
C LYS A 1073 -39.16 -40.65 10.76
N SER A 1074 -40.02 -41.64 10.56
CA SER A 1074 -39.61 -43.06 10.55
C SER A 1074 -38.53 -43.28 9.48
N VAL A 1075 -37.60 -44.20 9.74
CA VAL A 1075 -36.52 -44.56 8.83
C VAL A 1075 -37.08 -45.03 7.48
N THR A 1076 -36.44 -44.65 6.37
CA THR A 1076 -36.91 -45.03 5.02
C THR A 1076 -36.62 -46.51 4.72
N GLU A 1077 -37.40 -47.14 3.84
CA GLU A 1077 -37.10 -48.51 3.36
C GLU A 1077 -35.71 -48.57 2.71
N GLU A 1078 -35.31 -47.54 1.96
CA GLU A 1078 -33.97 -47.40 1.37
C GLU A 1078 -32.85 -47.54 2.40
N LYS A 1079 -32.97 -46.88 3.57
CA LYS A 1079 -31.97 -46.94 4.63
C LYS A 1079 -31.91 -48.31 5.31
N LEU A 1080 -33.01 -49.05 5.30
CA LEU A 1080 -33.05 -50.44 5.78
C LEU A 1080 -32.39 -51.38 4.77
N LEU A 1081 -32.67 -51.23 3.48
CA LEU A 1081 -32.01 -51.99 2.42
C LEU A 1081 -30.49 -51.73 2.40
N GLU A 1082 -30.08 -50.49 2.65
CA GLU A 1082 -28.67 -50.14 2.80
C GLU A 1082 -28.00 -50.86 3.99
N LEU A 1083 -28.72 -50.98 5.13
CA LEU A 1083 -28.23 -51.77 6.26
C LEU A 1083 -28.14 -53.27 5.93
N ALA A 1084 -29.13 -53.81 5.20
CA ALA A 1084 -29.12 -55.19 4.76
C ALA A 1084 -27.91 -55.49 3.86
N ARG A 1085 -27.61 -54.57 2.92
CA ARG A 1085 -26.41 -54.61 2.07
C ARG A 1085 -25.13 -54.56 2.91
N GLN A 1086 -25.03 -53.60 3.82
CA GLN A 1086 -23.87 -53.44 4.71
C GLN A 1086 -23.55 -54.72 5.49
N ARG A 1087 -24.58 -55.48 5.92
CA ARG A 1087 -24.38 -56.76 6.60
C ARG A 1087 -23.80 -57.83 5.68
N ALA A 1088 -24.34 -57.98 4.47
CA ALA A 1088 -23.84 -58.93 3.48
C ALA A 1088 -22.37 -58.64 3.13
N GLU A 1089 -22.04 -57.37 2.92
CA GLU A 1089 -20.67 -56.90 2.70
C GLU A 1089 -19.76 -57.15 3.91
N SER A 1090 -20.26 -56.96 5.13
CA SER A 1090 -19.46 -57.23 6.34
C SER A 1090 -19.12 -58.71 6.50
N VAL A 1091 -19.99 -59.60 6.03
CA VAL A 1091 -19.70 -61.04 5.94
C VAL A 1091 -18.69 -61.31 4.81
N GLU A 1092 -18.90 -60.69 3.65
CA GLU A 1092 -18.01 -60.84 2.49
C GLU A 1092 -16.59 -60.38 2.80
N ASP A 1093 -16.39 -59.16 3.32
CA ASP A 1093 -15.10 -58.61 3.75
C ASP A 1093 -14.37 -59.55 4.71
N PHE A 1094 -15.13 -60.17 5.62
CA PHE A 1094 -14.54 -61.09 6.60
C PHE A 1094 -14.00 -62.35 5.90
N LEU A 1095 -14.68 -62.84 4.86
CA LEU A 1095 -14.23 -64.01 4.09
C LEU A 1095 -13.09 -63.64 3.12
N VAL A 1096 -13.28 -62.57 2.34
CA VAL A 1096 -12.37 -62.13 1.27
C VAL A 1096 -11.14 -61.44 1.85
N THR A 1097 -11.31 -60.35 2.57
CA THR A 1097 -10.19 -59.52 3.05
C THR A 1097 -9.46 -60.17 4.22
N LYS A 1098 -10.19 -60.61 5.25
CA LYS A 1098 -9.56 -61.15 6.47
C LYS A 1098 -9.10 -62.59 6.33
N HIS A 1099 -9.82 -63.38 5.54
CA HIS A 1099 -9.52 -64.78 5.34
C HIS A 1099 -9.07 -65.13 3.93
N ALA A 1100 -8.81 -64.19 3.00
CA ALA A 1100 -8.25 -64.46 1.67
C ALA A 1100 -9.00 -65.54 0.88
N VAL A 1101 -10.32 -65.56 0.97
CA VAL A 1101 -11.17 -66.27 -0.01
C VAL A 1101 -11.16 -65.47 -1.30
N ASP A 1102 -11.09 -66.15 -2.44
CA ASP A 1102 -11.13 -65.50 -3.75
C ASP A 1102 -12.45 -64.71 -3.90
N PRO A 1103 -12.43 -63.40 -4.22
CA PRO A 1103 -13.64 -62.60 -4.40
C PRO A 1103 -14.62 -63.23 -5.38
N SER A 1104 -14.11 -63.83 -6.46
CA SER A 1104 -14.89 -64.51 -7.52
C SER A 1104 -15.71 -65.72 -7.03
N ARG A 1105 -15.67 -66.01 -5.72
CA ARG A 1105 -16.37 -67.13 -5.06
C ARG A 1105 -17.37 -66.69 -4.00
N THR A 1106 -17.46 -65.40 -3.73
CA THR A 1106 -18.60 -64.81 -3.03
C THR A 1106 -19.49 -64.13 -4.06
N ALA A 1107 -20.71 -63.77 -3.68
CA ALA A 1107 -21.58 -62.93 -4.49
C ALA A 1107 -22.62 -62.33 -3.55
N VAL A 1108 -22.61 -61.02 -3.41
CA VAL A 1108 -23.64 -60.32 -2.62
C VAL A 1108 -24.93 -60.25 -3.41
N CYS A 1109 -26.03 -60.66 -2.79
CA CYS A 1109 -27.36 -60.54 -3.38
C CYS A 1109 -27.86 -59.10 -3.24
N ARG A 1110 -28.83 -58.73 -4.06
CA ARG A 1110 -29.62 -57.53 -3.85
C ARG A 1110 -30.21 -57.54 -2.43
N PRO A 1111 -30.11 -56.44 -1.66
CA PRO A 1111 -30.66 -56.40 -0.31
C PRO A 1111 -32.18 -56.52 -0.32
N GLU A 1112 -32.72 -57.17 0.70
CA GLU A 1112 -34.15 -57.39 0.85
C GLU A 1112 -34.67 -56.93 2.22
N LEU A 1113 -35.97 -56.61 2.26
CA LEU A 1113 -36.68 -56.28 3.48
C LEU A 1113 -37.65 -57.42 3.83
N ASP A 1114 -37.37 -58.11 4.94
CA ASP A 1114 -38.23 -59.14 5.50
C ASP A 1114 -39.27 -58.49 6.43
N LYS A 1115 -40.51 -58.38 5.92
CA LYS A 1115 -41.62 -57.69 6.60
C LYS A 1115 -42.28 -58.55 7.69
N ASP A 1116 -41.83 -59.78 7.94
CA ASP A 1116 -42.33 -60.58 9.07
C ASP A 1116 -41.87 -59.95 10.40
N GLU A 1117 -42.84 -59.66 11.28
CA GLU A 1117 -42.59 -59.08 12.61
C GLU A 1117 -41.65 -59.93 13.49
N LYS A 1118 -41.51 -61.23 13.18
CA LYS A 1118 -40.64 -62.16 13.92
C LYS A 1118 -39.29 -62.41 13.23
N ALA A 1119 -39.06 -61.85 12.04
CA ALA A 1119 -37.82 -62.05 11.32
C ALA A 1119 -36.63 -61.40 12.05
N ALA A 1120 -35.58 -62.18 12.28
CA ALA A 1120 -34.32 -61.67 12.80
C ALA A 1120 -33.48 -61.04 11.68
N PRO A 1121 -32.80 -59.91 11.95
CA PRO A 1121 -31.84 -59.34 11.02
C PRO A 1121 -30.67 -60.30 10.76
N ARG A 1122 -30.39 -60.58 9.49
CA ARG A 1122 -29.48 -61.68 9.12
C ARG A 1122 -28.85 -61.52 7.74
N VAL A 1123 -27.83 -62.32 7.48
CA VAL A 1123 -27.31 -62.64 6.14
C VAL A 1123 -27.47 -64.14 5.92
N ASP A 1124 -28.24 -64.50 4.90
CA ASP A 1124 -28.35 -65.88 4.45
C ASP A 1124 -27.11 -66.24 3.62
N VAL A 1125 -26.50 -67.38 3.93
CA VAL A 1125 -25.34 -67.90 3.19
C VAL A 1125 -25.81 -69.10 2.37
N LEU A 1126 -25.80 -68.96 1.05
CA LEU A 1126 -26.34 -69.95 0.11
C LEU A 1126 -25.19 -70.52 -0.73
N ILE A 1127 -25.19 -71.82 -1.03
CA ILE A 1127 -24.23 -72.45 -1.96
C ILE A 1127 -24.91 -72.67 -3.30
#